data_AF-L2GLE6-F1
#
_entry.id   AF-L2GLE6-F1
#
_cell.length_a   1.000
_cell.length_b   1.000
_cell.length_c   1.000
_cell.angle_alpha   90.00
_cell.angle_beta   90.00
_cell.angle_gamma   90.00
#
_symmetry.space_group_name_H-M   'P 1'
#
loop_
_entity.id
_entity.type
_entity.pdbx_description
1 polymer ?
#
loop_
_entity_poly.entity_id
_entity_poly.type
_entity_poly.pdbx_seq_one_letter_code
_entity_poly.pdbx_strand_id
1 'polypeptide(L)'
;VSYVDVQIVEENPILFYCVQPSGKRDFYSTEYLFFRDPAVVESSEQARMVHSTPSKFLSTRSGSERSTLVLHTFNEDQYKNFSRGRAVENFEIVTVYSTVLGAELTDSDLYIHTPNGIIHYTILDSKRLMLNCRTQEVYQMYRNYGDVEFMVRYFQLLTENEDVSKLDGLCRNDSIRSHALFVWIYTLVRPVWRMDLSQLKASEESLAHEAVLDDVVKKLKILKQRISPGYDAARGFIDEFVQTYFYISLLLDYNIPFKETFESILTRDGDFKTLSLKSLLDAFTASESIEPLLKTMQNGCPMYLPLENINLQRGLQLIRKDDRESLLRSLGFLSQAKFDHGVVHKFNELRFFYGSVFLIREKFDFDYETAVSLFAESVKCKRALEHGLEDAREAFLYPFFESVLRLEAFLPCVCCDSTPGSVDLLSIKNPMFSMFLKDQMHKNERACSLYWKYLLVRNEKVEAVQSLINLSQRADLPLAKKVDFLQTALSISTGTLLNSEVKLRLKLYEIQAELMSRVPSLRTPVLLDSDTLYNDYCQGQNDLKIKILDAIGFRDEKVQKDLFEAYFRDLPLRECFLFLGELSNKRLGVVFDILVKKVRPSEMDFCGGLVVAGFEYDEIISFVKSSLSSNAHPEIKVELLKSLKVFSKFGEYKECERLCEKDFGIRVCK
;
A
#
# COMPACT_ATOMS: atom_id res chain seq x y z
N VAL A 1 -0.80 -12.56 -83.99
CA VAL A 1 -1.95 -11.91 -83.33
C VAL A 1 -1.65 -10.42 -83.30
N SER A 2 -2.57 -9.55 -83.74
CA SER A 2 -2.44 -8.10 -83.59
C SER A 2 -3.30 -7.64 -82.41
N TYR A 3 -2.73 -6.80 -81.54
CA TYR A 3 -3.42 -6.24 -80.37
C TYR A 3 -3.70 -4.76 -80.62
N VAL A 4 -4.83 -4.27 -80.12
CA VAL A 4 -5.28 -2.87 -80.22
C VAL A 4 -5.09 -2.10 -78.92
N ASP A 5 -4.91 -2.80 -77.80
CA ASP A 5 -4.68 -2.19 -76.48
C ASP A 5 -3.95 -3.17 -75.55
N VAL A 6 -3.23 -2.64 -74.55
CA VAL A 6 -2.59 -3.40 -73.47
C VAL A 6 -2.90 -2.68 -72.15
N GLN A 7 -3.45 -3.40 -71.19
CA GLN A 7 -3.90 -2.84 -69.92
C GLN A 7 -3.19 -3.54 -68.75
N ILE A 8 -2.57 -2.74 -67.89
CA ILE A 8 -1.96 -3.20 -66.64
C ILE A 8 -3.04 -3.12 -65.56
N VAL A 9 -3.38 -4.27 -64.98
CA VAL A 9 -4.44 -4.45 -63.99
C VAL A 9 -3.89 -4.27 -62.58
N GLU A 10 -2.70 -4.83 -62.33
CA GLU A 10 -2.03 -4.76 -61.04
C GLU A 10 -0.52 -4.73 -61.27
N GLU A 11 0.20 -3.87 -60.54
CA GLU A 11 1.64 -3.69 -60.74
C GLU A 11 2.49 -4.65 -59.89
N ASN A 12 1.92 -5.29 -58.86
CA ASN A 12 2.65 -6.18 -57.96
C ASN A 12 1.75 -7.26 -57.30
N PRO A 13 1.78 -8.52 -57.74
CA PRO A 13 2.51 -9.03 -58.90
C PRO A 13 1.92 -8.47 -60.21
N ILE A 14 2.74 -8.33 -61.25
CA ILE A 14 2.29 -7.75 -62.53
C ILE A 14 1.21 -8.65 -63.15
N LEU A 15 0.02 -8.10 -63.32
CA LEU A 15 -1.10 -8.68 -64.07
C LEU A 15 -1.49 -7.72 -65.19
N PHE A 16 -1.49 -8.19 -66.43
CA PHE A 16 -1.88 -7.39 -67.59
C PHE A 16 -2.62 -8.23 -68.63
N TYR A 17 -3.34 -7.60 -69.53
CA TYR A 17 -3.96 -8.30 -70.66
C TYR A 17 -3.84 -7.50 -71.95
N CYS A 18 -3.74 -8.23 -73.05
CA CYS A 18 -3.70 -7.67 -74.39
C CYS A 18 -5.06 -7.87 -75.07
N VAL A 19 -5.59 -6.81 -75.69
CA VAL A 19 -6.92 -6.81 -76.32
C VAL A 19 -6.78 -6.93 -77.83
N GLN A 20 -7.50 -7.87 -78.43
CA GLN A 20 -7.56 -8.04 -79.89
C GLN A 20 -8.67 -7.14 -80.49
N PRO A 21 -8.60 -6.77 -81.79
CA PRO A 21 -9.65 -5.99 -82.46
C PRO A 21 -11.07 -6.57 -82.32
N SER A 22 -11.18 -7.89 -82.14
CA SER A 22 -12.42 -8.64 -81.91
C SER A 22 -13.01 -8.48 -80.50
N GLY A 23 -12.29 -7.83 -79.59
CA GLY A 23 -12.61 -7.77 -78.15
C GLY A 23 -12.17 -9.00 -77.34
N LYS A 24 -11.52 -9.99 -77.96
CA LYS A 24 -10.91 -11.12 -77.23
C LYS A 24 -9.70 -10.65 -76.43
N ARG A 25 -9.44 -11.25 -75.27
CA ARG A 25 -8.34 -10.89 -74.36
C ARG A 25 -7.42 -12.08 -74.10
N ASP A 26 -6.13 -11.81 -74.16
CA ASP A 26 -5.08 -12.73 -73.71
C ASP A 26 -4.51 -12.18 -72.40
N PHE A 27 -4.73 -12.89 -71.28
CA PHE A 27 -4.28 -12.49 -69.94
C PHE A 27 -2.87 -13.02 -69.63
N TYR A 28 -2.05 -12.19 -68.99
CA TYR A 28 -0.68 -12.49 -68.61
C TYR A 28 -0.44 -12.11 -67.15
N SER A 29 0.17 -13.01 -66.38
CA SER A 29 0.70 -12.74 -65.04
C SER A 29 2.06 -13.40 -64.88
N THR A 30 2.89 -12.84 -64.02
CA THR A 30 4.20 -13.43 -63.65
C THR A 30 4.08 -14.73 -62.86
N GLU A 31 2.92 -15.05 -62.27
CA GLU A 31 2.76 -16.21 -61.38
C GLU A 31 1.73 -17.25 -61.86
N TYR A 32 0.74 -16.88 -62.68
CA TYR A 32 -0.38 -17.76 -63.07
C TYR A 32 -0.90 -17.51 -64.51
N LEU A 33 -1.45 -18.55 -65.14
CA LEU A 33 -2.25 -18.44 -66.38
C LEU A 33 -3.74 -18.52 -66.05
N PHE A 34 -4.48 -17.43 -66.24
CA PHE A 34 -5.94 -17.45 -66.11
C PHE A 34 -6.57 -17.89 -67.42
N PHE A 35 -7.15 -19.09 -67.44
CA PHE A 35 -7.94 -19.61 -68.56
C PHE A 35 -9.41 -19.72 -68.17
N ARG A 36 -10.20 -18.73 -68.55
CA ARG A 36 -11.56 -18.92 -69.06
C ARG A 36 -11.98 -17.64 -69.76
N ASP A 37 -12.02 -17.68 -71.09
CA ASP A 37 -12.78 -16.70 -71.87
C ASP A 37 -14.19 -16.59 -71.23
N PRO A 38 -14.75 -15.39 -71.04
CA PRO A 38 -16.17 -15.29 -70.69
C PRO A 38 -16.96 -16.02 -71.77
N ALA A 39 -18.11 -16.58 -71.41
CA ALA A 39 -19.04 -17.16 -72.36
C ALA A 39 -19.64 -16.04 -73.23
N VAL A 40 -18.86 -15.51 -74.16
CA VAL A 40 -19.36 -14.68 -75.25
C VAL A 40 -20.18 -15.63 -76.10
N VAL A 41 -21.49 -15.47 -76.08
CA VAL A 41 -22.43 -16.19 -76.96
C VAL A 41 -21.84 -16.24 -78.37
N GLU A 42 -21.54 -17.45 -78.84
CA GLU A 42 -21.10 -17.73 -80.19
C GLU A 42 -22.18 -17.26 -81.16
N SER A 43 -22.02 -16.06 -81.72
CA SER A 43 -22.79 -15.61 -82.86
C SER A 43 -21.87 -14.81 -83.77
N SER A 44 -21.93 -15.09 -85.06
CA SER A 44 -21.06 -14.68 -86.17
C SER A 44 -20.94 -13.17 -86.47
N GLU A 45 -21.26 -12.29 -85.53
CA GLU A 45 -21.18 -10.83 -85.70
C GLU A 45 -19.91 -10.25 -85.06
N GLN A 46 -19.20 -9.40 -85.80
CA GLN A 46 -17.95 -8.78 -85.36
C GLN A 46 -18.21 -7.78 -84.22
N ALA A 47 -17.87 -8.16 -82.99
CA ALA A 47 -17.78 -7.21 -81.88
C ALA A 47 -16.61 -6.23 -82.12
N ARG A 48 -16.85 -4.93 -81.90
CA ARG A 48 -15.81 -3.88 -81.98
C ARG A 48 -15.71 -3.15 -80.64
N MET A 49 -14.50 -2.93 -80.17
CA MET A 49 -14.25 -2.12 -78.96
C MET A 49 -14.51 -0.63 -79.26
N VAL A 50 -15.21 0.04 -78.35
CA VAL A 50 -15.57 1.47 -78.46
C VAL A 50 -14.77 2.33 -77.51
N HIS A 51 -14.55 1.86 -76.29
CA HIS A 51 -13.84 2.61 -75.25
C HIS A 51 -13.26 1.64 -74.21
N SER A 52 -12.10 1.97 -73.62
CA SER A 52 -11.50 1.23 -72.50
C SER A 52 -11.02 2.17 -71.40
N THR A 53 -11.04 1.67 -70.17
CA THR A 53 -10.45 2.24 -68.95
C THR A 53 -9.60 1.14 -68.29
N PRO A 54 -8.76 1.44 -67.28
CA PRO A 54 -7.94 0.42 -66.63
C PRO A 54 -8.73 -0.77 -66.06
N SER A 55 -9.99 -0.55 -65.66
CA SER A 55 -10.81 -1.56 -64.98
C SER A 55 -12.04 -2.05 -65.76
N LYS A 56 -12.39 -1.39 -66.87
CA LYS A 56 -13.63 -1.61 -67.63
C LYS A 56 -13.44 -1.34 -69.12
N PHE A 57 -14.22 -1.98 -69.97
CA PHE A 57 -14.27 -1.61 -71.38
C PHE A 57 -15.65 -1.85 -71.99
N LEU A 58 -15.91 -1.17 -73.09
CA LEU A 58 -17.18 -1.19 -73.80
C LEU A 58 -16.98 -1.74 -75.20
N SER A 59 -17.78 -2.74 -75.58
CA SER A 59 -17.85 -3.24 -76.96
C SER A 59 -19.23 -3.08 -77.57
N THR A 60 -19.28 -2.76 -78.86
CA THR A 60 -20.52 -2.75 -79.65
C THR A 60 -20.69 -4.05 -80.39
N ARG A 61 -21.92 -4.55 -80.43
CA ARG A 61 -22.42 -5.46 -81.45
C ARG A 61 -23.37 -4.71 -82.37
N SER A 62 -23.04 -4.67 -83.65
CA SER A 62 -23.85 -4.03 -84.68
C SER A 62 -24.81 -5.04 -85.32
N GLY A 63 -26.08 -5.01 -84.93
CA GLY A 63 -27.17 -5.61 -85.68
C GLY A 63 -27.83 -4.59 -86.63
N SER A 64 -28.53 -5.05 -87.67
CA SER A 64 -29.08 -4.19 -88.73
C SER A 64 -30.14 -3.18 -88.27
N GLU A 65 -30.73 -3.31 -87.08
CA GLU A 65 -31.77 -2.40 -86.55
C GLU A 65 -31.59 -1.99 -85.08
N ARG A 66 -30.63 -2.57 -84.34
CA ARG A 66 -30.36 -2.24 -82.91
C ARG A 66 -28.88 -2.35 -82.61
N SER A 67 -28.31 -1.31 -82.01
CA SER A 67 -26.96 -1.34 -81.46
C SER A 67 -27.01 -1.90 -80.05
N THR A 68 -26.29 -2.99 -79.80
CA THR A 68 -26.16 -3.56 -78.46
C THR A 68 -24.78 -3.22 -77.92
N LEU A 69 -24.72 -2.57 -76.76
CA LEU A 69 -23.48 -2.31 -76.06
C LEU A 69 -23.27 -3.39 -74.99
N VAL A 70 -22.04 -3.86 -74.85
CA VAL A 70 -21.64 -4.80 -73.81
C VAL A 70 -20.57 -4.13 -72.98
N LEU A 71 -20.92 -3.80 -71.73
CA LEU A 71 -19.99 -3.28 -70.74
C LEU A 71 -19.32 -4.46 -70.05
N HIS A 72 -18.00 -4.53 -70.14
CA HIS A 72 -17.18 -5.52 -69.45
C HIS A 72 -16.49 -4.84 -68.28
N THR A 73 -16.48 -5.53 -67.14
CA THR A 73 -15.85 -5.05 -65.91
C THR A 73 -15.08 -6.19 -65.27
N PHE A 74 -13.95 -5.90 -64.63
CA PHE A 74 -13.27 -6.92 -63.85
C PHE A 74 -14.18 -7.50 -62.77
N ASN A 75 -14.14 -8.82 -62.63
CA ASN A 75 -14.87 -9.49 -61.60
C ASN A 75 -14.14 -9.32 -60.27
N GLU A 76 -14.60 -8.35 -59.46
CA GLU A 76 -14.05 -8.09 -58.12
C GLU A 76 -14.02 -9.37 -57.26
N ASP A 77 -15.00 -10.28 -57.41
CA ASP A 77 -15.05 -11.56 -56.68
C ASP A 77 -13.85 -12.45 -57.01
N GLN A 78 -13.45 -12.51 -58.29
CA GLN A 78 -12.36 -13.35 -58.74
C GLN A 78 -11.00 -12.73 -58.40
N TYR A 79 -10.91 -11.39 -58.47
CA TYR A 79 -9.75 -10.62 -58.05
C TYR A 79 -9.46 -10.77 -56.55
N LYS A 80 -10.47 -10.75 -55.69
CA LYS A 80 -10.30 -10.85 -54.23
C LYS A 80 -10.09 -12.28 -53.73
N ASN A 81 -10.81 -13.26 -54.30
CA ASN A 81 -10.85 -14.63 -53.77
C ASN A 81 -10.07 -15.65 -54.62
N PHE A 82 -9.42 -15.23 -55.71
CA PHE A 82 -8.60 -16.08 -56.61
C PHE A 82 -9.25 -17.42 -56.99
N SER A 83 -10.58 -17.43 -57.19
CA SER A 83 -11.32 -18.67 -57.45
C SER A 83 -11.07 -19.17 -58.88
N ARG A 84 -10.31 -20.26 -59.01
CA ARG A 84 -9.87 -20.85 -60.29
C ARG A 84 -11.00 -21.30 -61.25
N GLY A 85 -12.27 -21.27 -60.83
CA GLY A 85 -13.42 -21.69 -61.63
C GLY A 85 -14.36 -20.57 -62.10
N ARG A 86 -14.14 -19.33 -61.65
CA ARG A 86 -15.00 -18.17 -61.95
C ARG A 86 -14.43 -17.32 -63.10
N ALA A 87 -15.31 -16.64 -63.83
CA ALA A 87 -14.91 -15.74 -64.92
C ALA A 87 -14.15 -14.53 -64.38
N VAL A 88 -13.15 -14.08 -65.16
CA VAL A 88 -12.28 -12.94 -64.82
C VAL A 88 -12.99 -11.60 -64.96
N GLU A 89 -14.00 -11.53 -65.82
CA GLU A 89 -14.87 -10.37 -65.97
C GLU A 89 -16.35 -10.71 -65.83
N ASN A 90 -17.08 -9.71 -65.37
CA ASN A 90 -18.51 -9.60 -65.48
C ASN A 90 -18.85 -8.81 -66.73
N PHE A 91 -19.99 -9.12 -67.37
CA PHE A 91 -20.50 -8.34 -68.48
C PHE A 91 -21.96 -7.97 -68.26
N GLU A 92 -22.32 -6.77 -68.73
CA GLU A 92 -23.68 -6.28 -68.75
C GLU A 92 -24.05 -5.87 -70.17
N ILE A 93 -25.23 -6.30 -70.62
CA ILE A 93 -25.75 -5.96 -71.94
C ILE A 93 -26.62 -4.70 -71.81
N VAL A 94 -26.10 -3.58 -72.29
CA VAL A 94 -26.83 -2.31 -72.36
C VAL A 94 -27.54 -2.24 -73.71
N THR A 95 -28.85 -2.48 -73.68
CA THR A 95 -29.69 -2.41 -74.88
C THR A 95 -30.10 -0.97 -75.15
N VAL A 96 -29.65 -0.41 -76.27
CA VAL A 96 -30.02 0.95 -76.68
C VAL A 96 -31.03 0.85 -77.83
N TYR A 97 -32.25 1.35 -77.62
CA TYR A 97 -33.31 1.39 -78.63
C TYR A 97 -33.14 2.58 -79.61
N SER A 98 -31.90 2.82 -80.03
CA SER A 98 -31.52 3.86 -80.99
C SER A 98 -30.14 3.53 -81.59
N THR A 99 -29.81 4.12 -82.73
CA THR A 99 -28.45 4.04 -83.30
C THR A 99 -27.46 4.71 -82.35
N VAL A 100 -26.39 4.01 -81.98
CA VAL A 100 -25.32 4.57 -81.13
C VAL A 100 -24.33 5.32 -82.02
N LEU A 101 -24.18 6.63 -81.81
CA LEU A 101 -23.23 7.49 -82.53
C LEU A 101 -21.83 7.48 -81.89
N GLY A 102 -21.77 7.27 -80.58
CA GLY A 102 -20.53 7.20 -79.79
C GLY A 102 -20.84 6.86 -78.33
N ALA A 103 -19.82 6.46 -77.57
CA ALA A 103 -19.95 6.24 -76.13
C ALA A 103 -18.63 6.55 -75.41
N GLU A 104 -18.74 7.10 -74.20
CA GLU A 104 -17.63 7.43 -73.32
C GLU A 104 -17.78 6.70 -71.99
N LEU A 105 -16.69 6.11 -71.51
CA LEU A 105 -16.67 5.31 -70.29
C LEU A 105 -15.68 5.92 -69.30
N THR A 106 -16.14 6.10 -68.06
CA THR A 106 -15.32 6.45 -66.89
C THR A 106 -15.43 5.33 -65.86
N ASP A 107 -14.68 5.43 -64.75
CA ASP A 107 -14.79 4.47 -63.67
C ASP A 107 -16.17 4.45 -63.01
N SER A 108 -16.93 5.55 -63.03
CA SER A 108 -18.24 5.63 -62.37
C SER A 108 -19.42 5.78 -63.32
N ASP A 109 -19.20 6.13 -64.58
CA ASP A 109 -20.26 6.56 -65.49
C ASP A 109 -20.01 6.11 -66.93
N LEU A 110 -21.11 5.79 -67.63
CA LEU A 110 -21.16 5.50 -69.05
C LEU A 110 -22.10 6.51 -69.72
N TYR A 111 -21.59 7.24 -70.71
CA TYR A 111 -22.34 8.18 -71.52
C TYR A 111 -22.51 7.62 -72.93
N ILE A 112 -23.74 7.57 -73.43
CA ILE A 112 -24.06 7.04 -74.76
C ILE A 112 -24.67 8.16 -75.58
N HIS A 113 -24.05 8.46 -76.73
CA HIS A 113 -24.51 9.46 -77.67
C HIS A 113 -25.46 8.82 -78.68
N THR A 114 -26.68 9.34 -78.75
CA THR A 114 -27.71 8.93 -79.72
C THR A 114 -28.13 10.15 -80.56
N PRO A 115 -28.80 9.95 -81.72
CA PRO A 115 -29.35 11.05 -82.51
C PRO A 115 -30.31 11.97 -81.73
N ASN A 116 -30.93 11.45 -80.65
CA ASN A 116 -31.95 12.14 -79.87
C ASN A 116 -31.42 12.74 -78.56
N GLY A 117 -30.13 12.58 -78.24
CA GLY A 117 -29.53 13.09 -77.01
C GLY A 117 -28.49 12.16 -76.38
N ILE A 118 -28.04 12.50 -75.18
CA ILE A 118 -27.08 11.74 -74.38
C ILE A 118 -27.83 10.94 -73.32
N ILE A 119 -27.58 9.64 -73.26
CA ILE A 119 -28.07 8.75 -72.20
C ILE A 119 -26.93 8.54 -71.21
N HIS A 120 -27.18 8.79 -69.93
CA HIS A 120 -26.21 8.63 -68.85
C HIS A 120 -26.57 7.43 -67.98
N TYR A 121 -25.60 6.53 -67.77
CA TYR A 121 -25.67 5.38 -66.89
C TYR A 121 -24.62 5.53 -65.79
N THR A 122 -25.04 5.42 -64.53
CA THR A 122 -24.10 5.33 -63.40
C THR A 122 -23.74 3.87 -63.17
N ILE A 123 -22.45 3.57 -63.16
CA ILE A 123 -21.90 2.25 -62.84
C ILE A 123 -21.68 2.19 -61.33
N LEU A 124 -22.48 1.37 -60.66
CA LEU A 124 -22.40 1.21 -59.21
C LEU A 124 -21.17 0.38 -58.82
N ASP A 125 -20.40 0.85 -57.84
CA ASP A 125 -19.37 0.05 -57.19
C ASP A 125 -19.99 -0.96 -56.22
N SER A 126 -19.18 -1.88 -55.70
CA SER A 126 -19.66 -2.93 -54.78
C SER A 126 -20.38 -2.37 -53.54
N LYS A 127 -19.93 -1.23 -53.03
CA LYS A 127 -20.57 -0.53 -51.91
C LYS A 127 -21.97 -0.02 -52.27
N ARG A 128 -22.09 0.70 -53.38
CA ARG A 128 -23.37 1.22 -53.87
C ARG A 128 -24.31 0.10 -54.30
N LEU A 129 -23.79 -1.00 -54.85
CA LEU A 129 -24.59 -2.19 -55.16
C LEU A 129 -25.21 -2.77 -53.88
N MET A 130 -24.45 -2.88 -52.78
CA MET A 130 -24.99 -3.34 -51.49
C MET A 130 -26.14 -2.47 -50.97
N LEU A 131 -26.13 -1.16 -51.23
CA LEU A 131 -27.20 -0.23 -50.81
C LEU A 131 -28.43 -0.26 -51.73
N ASN A 132 -28.21 -0.42 -53.04
CA ASN A 132 -29.23 -0.18 -54.07
C ASN A 132 -29.87 -1.46 -54.62
N CYS A 133 -29.20 -2.61 -54.55
CA CYS A 133 -29.71 -3.87 -55.06
C CYS A 133 -30.80 -4.49 -54.18
N ARG A 134 -31.54 -5.46 -54.75
CA ARG A 134 -32.53 -6.25 -54.01
C ARG A 134 -31.83 -7.17 -53.02
N THR A 135 -32.49 -7.51 -51.91
CA THR A 135 -31.92 -8.39 -50.87
C THR A 135 -31.40 -9.73 -51.42
N GLN A 136 -32.02 -10.28 -52.45
CA GLN A 136 -31.57 -11.53 -53.10
C GLN A 136 -30.23 -11.36 -53.84
N GLU A 137 -30.00 -10.23 -54.50
CA GLU A 137 -28.76 -9.89 -55.20
C GLU A 137 -27.65 -9.59 -54.19
N VAL A 138 -27.98 -8.84 -53.13
CA VAL A 138 -27.06 -8.58 -52.00
C VAL A 138 -26.65 -9.89 -51.31
N TYR A 139 -27.55 -10.87 -51.20
CA TYR A 139 -27.23 -12.18 -50.66
C TYR A 139 -26.30 -13.00 -51.56
N GLN A 140 -26.39 -12.83 -52.89
CA GLN A 140 -25.42 -13.42 -53.81
C GLN A 140 -24.04 -12.77 -53.65
N MET A 141 -23.99 -11.44 -53.53
CA MET A 141 -22.76 -10.71 -53.23
C MET A 141 -22.13 -11.17 -51.89
N TYR A 142 -22.95 -11.32 -50.85
CA TYR A 142 -22.53 -11.86 -49.55
C TYR A 142 -21.87 -13.24 -49.69
N ARG A 143 -22.51 -14.17 -50.41
CA ARG A 143 -21.95 -15.51 -50.66
C ARG A 143 -20.67 -15.48 -51.49
N ASN A 144 -20.51 -14.47 -52.35
CA ASN A 144 -19.38 -14.38 -53.26
C ASN A 144 -18.15 -13.73 -52.64
N TYR A 145 -18.32 -12.62 -51.92
CA TYR A 145 -17.25 -11.95 -51.17
C TYR A 145 -16.80 -12.76 -49.96
N GLY A 146 -17.71 -13.54 -49.38
CA GLY A 146 -17.49 -14.21 -48.11
C GLY A 146 -17.78 -13.28 -46.93
N ASP A 147 -18.01 -13.91 -45.78
CA ASP A 147 -18.59 -13.24 -44.61
C ASP A 147 -17.72 -12.06 -44.11
N VAL A 148 -16.39 -12.20 -44.13
CA VAL A 148 -15.46 -11.17 -43.61
C VAL A 148 -15.45 -9.94 -44.51
N GLU A 149 -15.18 -10.09 -45.81
CA GLU A 149 -15.05 -8.97 -46.74
C GLU A 149 -16.37 -8.19 -46.87
N PHE A 150 -17.50 -8.91 -46.92
CA PHE A 150 -18.82 -8.27 -46.90
C PHE A 150 -19.01 -7.42 -45.65
N MET A 151 -18.60 -7.90 -44.47
CA MET A 151 -18.68 -7.13 -43.22
C MET A 151 -17.70 -5.95 -43.19
N VAL A 152 -16.51 -6.06 -43.81
CA VAL A 152 -15.60 -4.91 -43.97
C VAL A 152 -16.28 -3.80 -44.79
N ARG A 153 -16.93 -4.16 -45.91
CA ARG A 153 -17.70 -3.20 -46.73
C ARG A 153 -18.87 -2.58 -45.96
N TYR A 154 -19.56 -3.37 -45.14
CA TYR A 154 -20.60 -2.88 -44.23
C TYR A 154 -20.05 -1.81 -43.26
N PHE A 155 -18.88 -2.05 -42.63
CA PHE A 155 -18.27 -1.05 -41.75
C PHE A 155 -17.78 0.18 -42.51
N GLN A 156 -17.28 0.01 -43.73
CA GLN A 156 -16.91 1.13 -44.60
C GLN A 156 -18.12 2.04 -44.86
N LEU A 157 -19.25 1.46 -45.28
CA LEU A 157 -20.51 2.19 -45.49
C LEU A 157 -20.99 2.91 -44.21
N LEU A 158 -20.88 2.25 -43.05
CA LEU A 158 -21.18 2.87 -41.75
C LEU A 158 -20.32 4.11 -41.48
N THR A 159 -19.02 4.07 -41.80
CA THR A 159 -18.13 5.22 -41.62
C THR A 159 -18.34 6.34 -42.65
N GLU A 160 -18.89 5.99 -43.81
CA GLU A 160 -19.35 6.93 -44.85
C GLU A 160 -20.71 7.56 -44.49
N ASN A 161 -21.30 7.17 -43.35
CA ASN A 161 -22.58 7.65 -42.81
C ASN A 161 -23.80 7.26 -43.68
N GLU A 162 -23.70 6.17 -44.42
CA GLU A 162 -24.78 5.61 -45.25
C GLU A 162 -25.81 4.83 -44.42
N ASP A 163 -27.04 4.71 -44.93
CA ASP A 163 -28.10 3.89 -44.31
C ASP A 163 -27.92 2.40 -44.68
N VAL A 164 -27.39 1.63 -43.73
CA VAL A 164 -27.11 0.19 -43.88
C VAL A 164 -28.20 -0.71 -43.26
N SER A 165 -29.36 -0.18 -42.90
CA SER A 165 -30.44 -0.94 -42.22
C SER A 165 -30.87 -2.21 -42.98
N LYS A 166 -30.81 -2.18 -44.32
CA LYS A 166 -31.09 -3.34 -45.18
C LYS A 166 -30.07 -4.48 -45.04
N LEU A 167 -28.86 -4.17 -44.58
CA LEU A 167 -27.73 -5.10 -44.46
C LEU A 167 -27.63 -5.75 -43.08
N ASP A 168 -28.21 -5.15 -42.04
CA ASP A 168 -28.11 -5.61 -40.65
C ASP A 168 -28.55 -7.08 -40.46
N GLY A 169 -29.52 -7.54 -41.27
CA GLY A 169 -29.98 -8.93 -41.28
C GLY A 169 -28.90 -9.94 -41.69
N LEU A 170 -27.97 -9.54 -42.55
CA LEU A 170 -26.87 -10.36 -43.06
C LEU A 170 -25.62 -10.28 -42.16
N CYS A 171 -25.51 -9.23 -41.34
CA CYS A 171 -24.33 -8.95 -40.50
C CYS A 171 -24.51 -9.33 -39.02
N ARG A 172 -25.15 -10.48 -38.74
CA ARG A 172 -25.51 -10.91 -37.36
C ARG A 172 -24.46 -11.74 -36.62
N ASN A 173 -23.43 -12.26 -37.31
CA ASN A 173 -22.43 -13.11 -36.67
C ASN A 173 -21.39 -12.26 -35.93
N ASP A 174 -21.49 -12.19 -34.60
CA ASP A 174 -20.65 -11.32 -33.77
C ASP A 174 -19.15 -11.62 -33.84
N SER A 175 -18.75 -12.89 -34.01
CA SER A 175 -17.34 -13.27 -34.10
C SER A 175 -16.70 -12.74 -35.39
N ILE A 176 -17.37 -12.99 -36.53
CA ILE A 176 -16.94 -12.49 -37.84
C ILE A 176 -16.99 -10.95 -37.85
N ARG A 177 -18.02 -10.37 -37.24
CA ARG A 177 -18.20 -8.93 -37.15
C ARG A 177 -17.08 -8.26 -36.35
N SER A 178 -16.62 -8.88 -35.26
CA SER A 178 -15.47 -8.39 -34.48
C SER A 178 -14.18 -8.44 -35.29
N HIS A 179 -13.94 -9.54 -36.02
CA HIS A 179 -12.77 -9.68 -36.87
C HIS A 179 -12.78 -8.69 -38.04
N ALA A 180 -13.90 -8.54 -38.74
CA ALA A 180 -14.07 -7.59 -39.83
C ALA A 180 -13.95 -6.13 -39.35
N LEU A 181 -14.43 -5.81 -38.15
CA LEU A 181 -14.25 -4.49 -37.53
C LEU A 181 -12.77 -4.18 -37.34
N PHE A 182 -12.00 -5.14 -36.81
CA PHE A 182 -10.55 -5.01 -36.67
C PHE A 182 -9.87 -4.79 -38.02
N VAL A 183 -10.19 -5.61 -39.03
CA VAL A 183 -9.63 -5.49 -40.39
C VAL A 183 -9.92 -4.11 -40.98
N TRP A 184 -11.16 -3.62 -40.83
CA TRP A 184 -11.54 -2.30 -41.32
C TRP A 184 -10.77 -1.18 -40.61
N ILE A 185 -10.71 -1.18 -39.28
CA ILE A 185 -9.97 -0.19 -38.50
C ILE A 185 -8.49 -0.19 -38.89
N TYR A 186 -7.89 -1.38 -39.04
CA TYR A 186 -6.50 -1.51 -39.49
C TYR A 186 -6.31 -0.91 -40.89
N THR A 187 -7.15 -1.26 -41.87
CA THR A 187 -7.08 -0.70 -43.22
C THR A 187 -7.23 0.83 -43.21
N LEU A 188 -8.10 1.36 -42.35
CA LEU A 188 -8.34 2.79 -42.23
C LEU A 188 -7.14 3.54 -41.62
N VAL A 189 -6.50 2.98 -40.59
CA VAL A 189 -5.41 3.64 -39.85
C VAL A 189 -4.04 3.40 -40.47
N ARG A 190 -3.85 2.28 -41.21
CA ARG A 190 -2.57 1.89 -41.81
C ARG A 190 -1.84 3.01 -42.55
N PRO A 191 -2.48 3.88 -43.36
CA PRO A 191 -1.79 4.95 -44.08
C PRO A 191 -1.08 5.96 -43.16
N VAL A 192 -1.61 6.19 -41.96
CA VAL A 192 -1.09 7.19 -41.01
C VAL A 192 -0.35 6.57 -39.81
N TRP A 193 -0.41 5.25 -39.65
CA TRP A 193 0.11 4.54 -38.48
C TRP A 193 1.60 4.80 -38.18
N ARG A 194 2.42 4.87 -39.24
CA ARG A 194 3.89 5.04 -39.17
C ARG A 194 4.37 6.42 -39.61
N MET A 195 3.45 7.34 -39.79
CA MET A 195 3.76 8.70 -40.22
C MET A 195 4.49 9.47 -39.11
N ASP A 196 5.51 10.25 -39.46
CA ASP A 196 6.18 11.16 -38.52
C ASP A 196 5.25 12.33 -38.20
N LEU A 197 4.70 12.32 -36.99
CA LEU A 197 3.70 13.28 -36.55
C LEU A 197 4.28 14.69 -36.31
N SER A 198 5.60 14.81 -36.18
CA SER A 198 6.27 16.09 -35.97
C SER A 198 6.22 17.00 -37.21
N GLN A 199 6.00 16.39 -38.39
CA GLN A 199 6.05 17.09 -39.68
C GLN A 199 4.69 17.47 -40.23
N LEU A 200 3.59 17.20 -39.51
CA LEU A 200 2.22 17.40 -39.99
C LEU A 200 1.92 18.82 -40.52
N LYS A 201 2.62 19.86 -40.03
CA LYS A 201 2.42 21.26 -40.46
C LYS A 201 3.65 21.88 -41.17
N ALA A 202 4.61 21.07 -41.61
CA ALA A 202 5.93 21.56 -42.04
C ALA A 202 6.05 21.91 -43.54
N SER A 203 5.30 21.26 -44.45
CA SER A 203 5.40 21.46 -45.91
C SER A 203 4.05 21.28 -46.63
N GLU A 204 4.00 21.58 -47.95
CA GLU A 204 2.81 21.31 -48.78
C GLU A 204 2.46 19.81 -48.86
N GLU A 205 3.47 18.94 -48.89
CA GLU A 205 3.25 17.48 -48.78
C GLU A 205 2.69 17.10 -47.40
N SER A 206 3.05 17.84 -46.33
CA SER A 206 2.49 17.63 -45.00
C SER A 206 0.99 17.98 -44.91
N LEU A 207 0.51 18.97 -45.67
CA LEU A 207 -0.91 19.31 -45.71
C LEU A 207 -1.76 18.19 -46.30
N ALA A 208 -1.24 17.45 -47.28
CA ALA A 208 -1.91 16.28 -47.82
C ALA A 208 -2.01 15.15 -46.78
N HIS A 209 -0.94 14.96 -45.98
CA HIS A 209 -0.93 14.01 -44.88
C HIS A 209 -1.89 14.39 -43.74
N GLU A 210 -1.99 15.67 -43.40
CA GLU A 210 -2.97 16.21 -42.44
C GLU A 210 -4.41 15.94 -42.91
N ALA A 211 -4.71 16.22 -44.19
CA ALA A 211 -6.03 15.94 -44.75
C ALA A 211 -6.43 14.45 -44.70
N VAL A 212 -5.47 13.55 -44.95
CA VAL A 212 -5.70 12.10 -44.82
C VAL A 212 -5.97 11.73 -43.36
N LEU A 213 -5.20 12.27 -42.42
CA LEU A 213 -5.39 12.01 -40.99
C LEU A 213 -6.74 12.53 -40.48
N ASP A 214 -7.15 13.71 -40.92
CA ASP A 214 -8.46 14.29 -40.59
C ASP A 214 -9.62 13.42 -41.08
N ASP A 215 -9.53 12.89 -42.31
CA ASP A 215 -10.51 11.96 -42.86
C ASP A 215 -10.57 10.65 -42.05
N VAL A 216 -9.41 10.10 -41.68
CA VAL A 216 -9.32 8.91 -40.81
C VAL A 216 -9.99 9.17 -39.46
N VAL A 217 -9.66 10.28 -38.79
CA VAL A 217 -10.24 10.66 -37.49
C VAL A 217 -11.75 10.87 -37.59
N LYS A 218 -12.23 11.52 -38.66
CA LYS A 218 -13.66 11.70 -38.92
C LYS A 218 -14.37 10.36 -39.06
N LYS A 219 -13.83 9.45 -39.87
CA LYS A 219 -14.39 8.11 -40.08
C LYS A 219 -14.41 7.27 -38.80
N LEU A 220 -13.34 7.33 -37.99
CA LEU A 220 -13.29 6.65 -36.68
C LEU A 220 -14.33 7.21 -35.70
N LYS A 221 -14.52 8.54 -35.64
CA LYS A 221 -15.57 9.16 -34.80
C LYS A 221 -16.97 8.71 -35.20
N ILE A 222 -17.26 8.66 -36.50
CA ILE A 222 -18.55 8.15 -37.02
C ILE A 222 -18.69 6.67 -36.65
N LEU A 223 -17.64 5.86 -36.86
CA LEU A 223 -17.64 4.43 -36.50
C LEU A 223 -17.99 4.23 -35.03
N LYS A 224 -17.33 4.95 -34.11
CA LYS A 224 -17.58 4.86 -32.67
C LYS A 224 -19.03 5.15 -32.31
N GLN A 225 -19.68 6.10 -32.98
CA GLN A 225 -21.08 6.43 -32.73
C GLN A 225 -22.04 5.35 -33.24
N ARG A 226 -21.66 4.66 -34.32
CA ARG A 226 -22.51 3.68 -35.03
C ARG A 226 -22.36 2.25 -34.53
N ILE A 227 -21.21 1.88 -33.95
CA ILE A 227 -21.00 0.52 -33.41
C ILE A 227 -21.65 0.35 -32.03
N SER A 228 -22.13 -0.87 -31.76
CA SER A 228 -22.74 -1.25 -30.47
C SER A 228 -21.81 -1.00 -29.28
N PRO A 229 -22.33 -0.67 -28.09
CA PRO A 229 -21.54 -0.55 -26.87
C PRO A 229 -20.70 -1.80 -26.54
N GLY A 230 -21.12 -3.00 -26.95
CA GLY A 230 -20.39 -4.26 -26.66
C GLY A 230 -19.02 -4.42 -27.34
N TYR A 231 -18.57 -3.45 -28.16
CA TYR A 231 -17.25 -3.44 -28.80
C TYR A 231 -16.24 -2.59 -28.03
N ASP A 232 -16.10 -2.81 -26.72
CA ASP A 232 -15.30 -1.95 -25.83
C ASP A 232 -13.85 -1.77 -26.28
N ALA A 233 -13.18 -2.84 -26.73
CA ALA A 233 -11.79 -2.76 -27.19
C ALA A 233 -11.61 -1.86 -28.42
N ALA A 234 -12.50 -1.98 -29.42
CA ALA A 234 -12.47 -1.13 -30.60
C ALA A 234 -12.82 0.33 -30.27
N ARG A 235 -13.82 0.55 -29.39
CA ARG A 235 -14.19 1.89 -28.91
C ARG A 235 -13.04 2.54 -28.13
N GLY A 236 -12.37 1.77 -27.28
CA GLY A 236 -11.20 2.21 -26.51
C GLY A 236 -10.04 2.61 -27.42
N PHE A 237 -9.69 1.75 -28.40
CA PHE A 237 -8.67 2.08 -29.40
C PHE A 237 -9.02 3.35 -30.19
N ILE A 238 -10.26 3.49 -30.66
CA ILE A 238 -10.72 4.69 -31.38
C ILE A 238 -10.56 5.93 -30.50
N ASP A 239 -10.96 5.86 -29.23
CA ASP A 239 -10.81 6.96 -28.29
C ASP A 239 -9.36 7.32 -28.05
N GLU A 240 -8.49 6.33 -27.95
CA GLU A 240 -7.05 6.53 -27.79
C GLU A 240 -6.42 7.21 -28.99
N PHE A 241 -6.75 6.72 -30.18
CA PHE A 241 -6.27 7.28 -31.44
C PHE A 241 -6.73 8.74 -31.61
N VAL A 242 -8.03 9.01 -31.41
CA VAL A 242 -8.62 10.35 -31.60
C VAL A 242 -8.07 11.35 -30.58
N GLN A 243 -7.93 10.97 -29.31
CA GLN A 243 -7.36 11.84 -28.29
C GLN A 243 -5.86 12.11 -28.53
N THR A 244 -5.13 11.11 -29.05
CA THR A 244 -3.72 11.28 -29.44
C THR A 244 -3.57 12.27 -30.58
N TYR A 245 -4.42 12.19 -31.61
CA TYR A 245 -4.47 13.18 -32.68
C TYR A 245 -4.71 14.61 -32.14
N PHE A 246 -5.67 14.79 -31.23
CA PHE A 246 -5.93 16.09 -30.62
C PHE A 246 -4.75 16.59 -29.79
N TYR A 247 -4.09 15.70 -29.03
CA TYR A 247 -2.92 16.06 -28.25
C TYR A 247 -1.74 16.46 -29.13
N ILE A 248 -1.48 15.74 -30.22
CA ILE A 248 -0.44 16.07 -31.20
C ILE A 248 -0.72 17.43 -31.86
N SER A 249 -1.97 17.68 -32.25
CA SER A 249 -2.38 18.98 -32.80
C SER A 249 -2.09 20.11 -31.82
N LEU A 250 -2.38 19.91 -30.54
CA LEU A 250 -2.07 20.85 -29.46
C LEU A 250 -0.56 21.09 -29.34
N LEU A 251 0.26 20.04 -29.34
CA LEU A 251 1.72 20.19 -29.27
C LEU A 251 2.28 20.98 -30.46
N LEU A 252 1.76 20.74 -31.66
CA LEU A 252 2.13 21.49 -32.87
C LEU A 252 1.72 22.96 -32.78
N ASP A 253 0.51 23.25 -32.28
CA ASP A 253 0.02 24.64 -32.12
C ASP A 253 0.88 25.46 -31.15
N TYR A 254 1.49 24.80 -30.15
CA TYR A 254 2.41 25.43 -29.19
C TYR A 254 3.89 25.25 -29.54
N ASN A 255 4.23 24.75 -30.72
CA ASN A 255 5.61 24.49 -31.18
C ASN A 255 6.44 23.63 -30.20
N ILE A 256 5.81 22.67 -29.52
CA ILE A 256 6.52 21.74 -28.64
C ILE A 256 7.24 20.71 -29.53
N PRO A 257 8.57 20.56 -29.43
CA PRO A 257 9.31 19.61 -30.25
C PRO A 257 9.07 18.17 -29.79
N PHE A 258 8.77 17.29 -30.73
CA PHE A 258 8.70 15.84 -30.55
C PHE A 258 9.06 15.14 -31.85
N LYS A 259 9.29 13.83 -31.81
CA LYS A 259 9.50 13.00 -33.00
C LYS A 259 8.93 11.60 -32.75
N GLU A 260 7.67 11.41 -33.09
CA GLU A 260 6.91 10.20 -32.77
C GLU A 260 5.93 9.85 -33.89
N THR A 261 5.45 8.61 -33.87
CA THR A 261 4.40 8.08 -34.77
C THR A 261 3.21 7.60 -33.94
N PHE A 262 2.06 7.31 -34.58
CA PHE A 262 0.95 6.67 -33.86
C PHE A 262 1.35 5.29 -33.33
N GLU A 263 2.12 4.52 -34.10
CA GLU A 263 2.68 3.24 -33.67
C GLU A 263 3.50 3.39 -32.39
N SER A 264 4.40 4.36 -32.30
CA SER A 264 5.24 4.52 -31.11
C SER A 264 4.44 4.96 -29.88
N ILE A 265 3.48 5.87 -30.04
CA ILE A 265 2.69 6.40 -28.92
C ILE A 265 1.68 5.37 -28.39
N LEU A 266 1.01 4.64 -29.27
CA LEU A 266 -0.12 3.78 -28.91
C LEU A 266 0.28 2.33 -28.60
N THR A 267 1.51 1.92 -28.89
CA THR A 267 1.97 0.53 -28.63
C THR A 267 3.16 0.41 -27.70
N ARG A 268 3.89 1.50 -27.43
CA ARG A 268 5.05 1.48 -26.53
C ARG A 268 4.73 2.26 -25.26
N ASP A 269 5.04 1.67 -24.11
CA ASP A 269 5.07 2.37 -22.81
C ASP A 269 6.27 3.36 -22.79
N GLY A 270 6.15 4.44 -23.56
CA GLY A 270 7.20 5.44 -23.72
C GLY A 270 7.01 6.67 -22.83
N ASP A 271 8.12 7.33 -22.51
CA ASP A 271 8.16 8.61 -21.78
C ASP A 271 7.59 9.81 -22.57
N PHE A 272 7.11 9.60 -23.81
CA PHE A 272 6.58 10.65 -24.67
C PHE A 272 5.53 11.51 -23.95
N LYS A 273 4.55 10.87 -23.31
CA LYS A 273 3.48 11.55 -22.57
C LYS A 273 4.07 12.44 -21.48
N THR A 274 4.97 11.90 -20.65
CA THR A 274 5.59 12.63 -19.53
C THR A 274 6.45 13.82 -20.02
N LEU A 275 7.29 13.60 -21.03
CA LEU A 275 8.22 14.60 -21.56
C LEU A 275 7.49 15.73 -22.30
N SER A 276 6.53 15.38 -23.16
CA SER A 276 5.74 16.37 -23.90
C SER A 276 4.82 17.16 -22.97
N LEU A 277 4.21 16.52 -21.96
CA LEU A 277 3.39 17.21 -20.96
C LEU A 277 4.21 18.18 -20.12
N LYS A 278 5.40 17.78 -19.69
CA LYS A 278 6.29 18.67 -18.94
C LYS A 278 6.65 19.90 -19.78
N SER A 279 7.06 19.69 -21.02
CA SER A 279 7.42 20.78 -21.95
C SER A 279 6.23 21.70 -22.23
N LEU A 280 5.04 21.14 -22.39
CA LEU A 280 3.80 21.90 -22.56
C LEU A 280 3.46 22.71 -21.30
N LEU A 281 3.55 22.13 -20.10
CA LEU A 281 3.31 22.86 -18.85
C LEU A 281 4.36 23.95 -18.59
N ASP A 282 5.63 23.71 -18.94
CA ASP A 282 6.71 24.69 -18.83
C ASP A 282 6.43 25.91 -19.74
N ALA A 283 5.90 25.70 -20.95
CA ALA A 283 5.49 26.80 -21.84
C ALA A 283 4.35 27.66 -21.27
N PHE A 284 3.46 27.08 -20.46
CA PHE A 284 2.32 27.79 -19.86
C PHE A 284 2.56 28.35 -18.46
N THR A 285 3.57 27.86 -17.74
CA THR A 285 3.99 28.48 -16.47
C THR A 285 4.62 29.86 -16.69
N ALA A 286 5.18 30.12 -17.88
CA ALA A 286 5.68 31.44 -18.28
C ALA A 286 4.58 32.47 -18.58
N SER A 287 3.33 32.04 -18.83
CA SER A 287 2.21 32.90 -19.27
C SER A 287 1.10 33.08 -18.22
N GLU A 288 1.29 32.61 -16.99
CA GLU A 288 0.38 32.73 -15.83
C GLU A 288 -1.06 32.22 -16.00
N SER A 289 -1.41 31.55 -17.11
CA SER A 289 -2.79 31.10 -17.37
C SER A 289 -2.85 29.65 -17.86
N ILE A 290 -2.85 28.71 -16.90
CA ILE A 290 -2.95 27.27 -17.16
C ILE A 290 -4.42 26.83 -17.40
N GLU A 291 -5.39 27.57 -16.86
CA GLU A 291 -6.82 27.22 -16.92
C GLU A 291 -7.37 26.98 -18.34
N PRO A 292 -7.04 27.79 -19.37
CA PRO A 292 -7.47 27.54 -20.74
C PRO A 292 -6.88 26.26 -21.34
N LEU A 293 -5.61 25.96 -21.07
CA LEU A 293 -4.97 24.70 -21.51
C LEU A 293 -5.72 23.50 -20.94
N LEU A 294 -6.07 23.55 -19.66
CA LEU A 294 -6.80 22.47 -18.99
C LEU A 294 -8.17 22.27 -19.61
N LYS A 295 -8.90 23.35 -19.90
CA LYS A 295 -10.20 23.26 -20.55
C LYS A 295 -10.10 22.64 -21.95
N THR A 296 -9.08 23.01 -22.71
CA THR A 296 -8.83 22.45 -24.04
C THR A 296 -8.48 20.96 -23.96
N MET A 297 -7.57 20.57 -23.05
CA MET A 297 -7.17 19.18 -22.86
C MET A 297 -8.32 18.31 -22.31
N GLN A 298 -9.10 18.83 -21.37
CA GLN A 298 -10.25 18.11 -20.80
C GLN A 298 -11.31 17.78 -21.85
N ASN A 299 -11.52 18.66 -22.83
CA ASN A 299 -12.50 18.47 -23.89
C ASN A 299 -11.96 17.63 -25.07
N GLY A 300 -10.67 17.75 -25.40
CA GLY A 300 -10.07 17.15 -26.60
C GLY A 300 -9.25 15.88 -26.34
N CYS A 301 -8.47 15.84 -25.26
CA CYS A 301 -7.51 14.77 -24.97
C CYS A 301 -7.42 14.45 -23.47
N PRO A 302 -8.53 14.08 -22.80
CA PRO A 302 -8.55 13.86 -21.35
C PRO A 302 -7.57 12.81 -20.84
N MET A 303 -7.21 11.79 -21.62
CA MET A 303 -6.18 10.82 -21.20
C MET A 303 -4.80 11.45 -21.03
N TYR A 304 -4.52 12.56 -21.71
CA TYR A 304 -3.27 13.30 -21.61
C TYR A 304 -3.32 14.36 -20.50
N LEU A 305 -4.46 14.56 -19.83
CA LEU A 305 -4.59 15.57 -18.79
C LEU A 305 -3.71 15.22 -17.58
N PRO A 306 -2.72 16.06 -17.21
CA PRO A 306 -1.79 15.76 -16.13
C PRO A 306 -2.42 16.12 -14.77
N LEU A 307 -3.51 15.43 -14.40
CA LEU A 307 -4.30 15.73 -13.19
C LEU A 307 -3.43 15.84 -11.92
N GLU A 308 -2.45 14.94 -11.76
CA GLU A 308 -1.52 14.98 -10.63
C GLU A 308 -0.67 16.26 -10.60
N ASN A 309 -0.11 16.68 -11.74
CA ASN A 309 0.71 17.89 -11.82
C ASN A 309 -0.14 19.16 -11.66
N ILE A 310 -1.37 19.15 -12.16
CA ILE A 310 -2.34 20.25 -11.99
C ILE A 310 -2.69 20.41 -10.52
N ASN A 311 -2.99 19.30 -9.86
CA ASN A 311 -3.31 19.27 -8.45
C ASN A 311 -2.13 19.75 -7.59
N LEU A 312 -0.90 19.34 -7.95
CA LEU A 312 0.32 19.84 -7.33
C LEU A 312 0.48 21.36 -7.51
N GLN A 313 0.35 21.86 -8.74
CA GLN A 313 0.49 23.29 -9.03
C GLN A 313 -0.59 24.13 -8.34
N ARG A 314 -1.86 23.71 -8.39
CA ARG A 314 -2.96 24.39 -7.69
C ARG A 314 -2.77 24.39 -6.19
N GLY A 315 -2.33 23.26 -5.63
CA GLY A 315 -1.93 23.17 -4.23
C GLY A 315 -0.84 24.17 -3.87
N LEU A 316 0.25 24.20 -4.65
CA LEU A 316 1.38 25.13 -4.45
C LEU A 316 0.99 26.60 -4.62
N GLN A 317 0.08 26.94 -5.54
CA GLN A 317 -0.44 28.30 -5.70
C GLN A 317 -1.23 28.75 -4.47
N LEU A 318 -2.05 27.87 -3.89
CA LEU A 318 -2.81 28.16 -2.67
C LEU A 318 -1.90 28.31 -1.45
N ILE A 319 -0.82 27.53 -1.37
CA ILE A 319 0.20 27.67 -0.31
C ILE A 319 0.82 29.07 -0.29
N ARG A 320 0.99 29.74 -1.45
CA ARG A 320 1.61 31.08 -1.53
C ARG A 320 0.83 32.18 -0.83
N LYS A 321 -0.47 31.98 -0.54
CA LYS A 321 -1.32 33.00 0.09
C LYS A 321 -1.16 33.07 1.61
N ASP A 322 -0.56 32.05 2.22
CA ASP A 322 -0.21 31.95 3.66
C ASP A 322 -1.35 32.26 4.64
N ASP A 323 -2.59 31.92 4.26
CA ASP A 323 -3.77 32.01 5.12
C ASP A 323 -4.34 30.61 5.41
N ARG A 324 -4.96 30.45 6.60
CA ARG A 324 -5.47 29.16 7.08
C ARG A 324 -6.46 28.51 6.11
N GLU A 325 -7.30 29.30 5.44
CA GLU A 325 -8.32 28.77 4.54
C GLU A 325 -7.70 28.28 3.23
N SER A 326 -6.77 29.03 2.65
CA SER A 326 -6.01 28.62 1.47
C SER A 326 -5.15 27.38 1.75
N LEU A 327 -4.51 27.31 2.92
CA LEU A 327 -3.72 26.14 3.33
C LEU A 327 -4.59 24.88 3.47
N LEU A 328 -5.78 24.98 4.08
CA LEU A 328 -6.73 23.87 4.15
C LEU A 328 -7.26 23.47 2.77
N ARG A 329 -7.59 24.45 1.91
CA ARG A 329 -8.03 24.18 0.53
C ARG A 329 -6.93 23.51 -0.30
N SER A 330 -5.66 23.84 -0.05
CA SER A 330 -4.52 23.27 -0.77
C SER A 330 -4.40 21.75 -0.55
N LEU A 331 -4.76 21.25 0.65
CA LEU A 331 -4.75 19.82 0.97
C LEU A 331 -5.68 19.00 0.07
N GLY A 332 -6.83 19.56 -0.33
CA GLY A 332 -7.77 18.86 -1.21
C GLY A 332 -7.20 18.57 -2.60
N PHE A 333 -6.29 19.41 -3.09
CA PHE A 333 -5.58 19.18 -4.33
C PHE A 333 -4.34 18.29 -4.09
N LEU A 334 -3.55 18.58 -3.05
CA LEU A 334 -2.30 17.87 -2.78
C LEU A 334 -2.49 16.40 -2.40
N SER A 335 -3.63 16.03 -1.80
CA SER A 335 -3.98 14.62 -1.56
C SER A 335 -4.18 13.81 -2.84
N GLN A 336 -4.51 14.48 -3.95
CA GLN A 336 -4.69 13.89 -5.26
C GLN A 336 -3.44 13.98 -6.15
N ALA A 337 -2.35 14.57 -5.64
CA ALA A 337 -1.06 14.62 -6.32
C ALA A 337 -0.12 13.50 -5.83
N LYS A 338 1.01 13.30 -6.53
CA LYS A 338 2.12 12.51 -6.02
C LYS A 338 2.72 13.17 -4.79
N PHE A 339 3.23 12.35 -3.87
CA PHE A 339 3.89 12.85 -2.67
C PHE A 339 5.16 13.61 -3.03
N ASP A 340 5.32 14.81 -2.46
CA ASP A 340 6.45 15.69 -2.68
C ASP A 340 6.97 16.19 -1.32
N HIS A 341 8.22 15.86 -0.99
CA HIS A 341 8.88 16.28 0.24
C HIS A 341 8.97 17.81 0.36
N GLY A 342 9.12 18.53 -0.76
CA GLY A 342 9.17 19.98 -0.80
C GLY A 342 7.88 20.63 -0.33
N VAL A 343 6.73 20.00 -0.56
CA VAL A 343 5.43 20.47 -0.06
C VAL A 343 5.36 20.34 1.46
N VAL A 344 5.81 19.20 2.01
CA VAL A 344 5.86 18.96 3.47
C VAL A 344 6.78 19.98 4.15
N HIS A 345 7.97 20.22 3.59
CA HIS A 345 8.90 21.23 4.10
C HIS A 345 8.24 22.62 4.11
N LYS A 346 7.56 22.99 3.02
CA LYS A 346 6.89 24.29 2.91
C LYS A 346 5.74 24.44 3.90
N PHE A 347 4.96 23.40 4.15
CA PHE A 347 3.95 23.43 5.21
C PHE A 347 4.56 23.57 6.60
N ASN A 348 5.68 22.90 6.87
CA ASN A 348 6.39 23.03 8.15
C ASN A 348 6.96 24.46 8.34
N GLU A 349 7.52 25.07 7.29
CA GLU A 349 7.97 26.48 7.29
C GLU A 349 6.85 27.45 7.64
N LEU A 350 5.67 27.27 7.02
CA LEU A 350 4.47 28.06 7.29
C LEU A 350 3.78 27.68 8.61
N ARG A 351 4.38 26.80 9.42
CA ARG A 351 3.83 26.30 10.69
C ARG A 351 2.43 25.69 10.52
N PHE A 352 2.17 25.06 9.37
CA PHE A 352 0.96 24.31 9.07
C PHE A 352 1.16 22.80 9.25
N PHE A 353 1.65 22.43 10.43
CA PHE A 353 2.00 21.06 10.85
C PHE A 353 0.90 20.01 10.62
N TYR A 354 -0.37 20.40 10.78
CA TYR A 354 -1.51 19.50 10.50
C TYR A 354 -1.51 19.03 9.04
N GLY A 355 -1.26 19.94 8.08
CA GLY A 355 -1.23 19.61 6.66
C GLY A 355 -0.10 18.67 6.29
N SER A 356 1.07 18.84 6.91
CA SER A 356 2.21 17.94 6.75
C SER A 356 1.85 16.50 7.18
N VAL A 357 1.31 16.34 8.39
CA VAL A 357 0.91 15.01 8.91
C VAL A 357 -0.22 14.41 8.06
N PHE A 358 -1.17 15.22 7.61
CA PHE A 358 -2.25 14.79 6.72
C PHE A 358 -1.69 14.17 5.43
N LEU A 359 -0.77 14.86 4.74
CA LEU A 359 -0.19 14.35 3.49
C LEU A 359 0.67 13.10 3.70
N ILE A 360 1.49 13.07 4.76
CA ILE A 360 2.30 11.89 5.10
C ILE A 360 1.40 10.67 5.37
N ARG A 361 0.26 10.88 6.05
CA ARG A 361 -0.71 9.82 6.36
C ARG A 361 -1.41 9.28 5.12
N GLU A 362 -1.92 10.15 4.26
CA GLU A 362 -2.61 9.77 3.02
C GLU A 362 -1.71 9.03 2.03
N LYS A 363 -0.41 9.38 1.99
CA LYS A 363 0.58 8.85 1.04
C LYS A 363 1.66 8.00 1.71
N PHE A 364 1.33 7.36 2.82
CA PHE A 364 2.31 6.62 3.60
C PHE A 364 2.83 5.39 2.85
N ASP A 365 4.05 5.49 2.34
CA ASP A 365 4.83 4.40 1.72
C ASP A 365 6.32 4.69 1.91
N PHE A 366 6.72 4.85 3.18
CA PHE A 366 8.08 5.22 3.57
C PHE A 366 8.69 4.12 4.44
N ASP A 367 10.02 4.00 4.39
CA ASP A 367 10.73 3.23 5.39
C ASP A 367 10.66 3.90 6.78
N TYR A 368 11.01 3.14 7.81
CA TYR A 368 10.89 3.57 9.20
C TYR A 368 11.66 4.86 9.50
N GLU A 369 12.92 4.95 9.06
CA GLU A 369 13.80 6.09 9.35
C GLU A 369 13.33 7.37 8.65
N THR A 370 12.91 7.26 7.39
CA THR A 370 12.35 8.38 6.63
C THR A 370 11.06 8.87 7.27
N ALA A 371 10.19 7.95 7.69
CA ALA A 371 8.96 8.29 8.41
C ALA A 371 9.24 9.01 9.73
N VAL A 372 10.18 8.52 10.55
CA VAL A 372 10.58 9.19 11.81
C VAL A 372 11.10 10.61 11.53
N SER A 373 11.94 10.78 10.50
CA SER A 373 12.46 12.11 10.13
C SER A 373 11.32 13.08 9.77
N LEU A 374 10.42 12.67 8.88
CA LEU A 374 9.29 13.49 8.44
C LEU A 374 8.35 13.85 9.60
N PHE A 375 8.04 12.90 10.48
CA PHE A 375 7.18 13.18 11.64
C PHE A 375 7.89 14.02 12.70
N ALA A 376 9.20 13.86 12.90
CA ALA A 376 9.94 14.67 13.86
C ALA A 376 9.88 16.17 13.52
N GLU A 377 9.80 16.52 12.23
CA GLU A 377 9.62 17.90 11.76
C GLU A 377 8.15 18.33 11.75
N SER A 378 7.23 17.40 11.48
CA SER A 378 5.82 17.71 11.22
C SER A 378 4.91 17.65 12.44
N VAL A 379 5.22 16.83 13.45
CA VAL A 379 4.38 16.65 14.65
C VAL A 379 4.77 17.67 15.71
N LYS A 380 4.39 18.94 15.49
CA LYS A 380 4.74 20.05 16.40
C LYS A 380 3.54 20.74 17.05
N CYS A 381 2.32 20.36 16.73
CA CYS A 381 1.11 20.97 17.32
C CYS A 381 0.07 19.92 17.72
N LYS A 382 -0.91 20.35 18.52
CA LYS A 382 -1.96 19.47 19.05
C LYS A 382 -2.80 18.81 17.95
N ARG A 383 -3.24 19.57 16.94
CA ARG A 383 -4.02 18.99 15.83
C ARG A 383 -3.23 18.01 14.98
N ALA A 384 -1.94 18.25 14.75
CA ALA A 384 -1.09 17.32 14.04
C ALA A 384 -0.93 16.00 14.82
N LEU A 385 -0.78 16.09 16.14
CA LEU A 385 -0.77 14.93 17.02
C LEU A 385 -2.11 14.16 16.94
N GLU A 386 -3.23 14.83 17.17
CA GLU A 386 -4.57 14.21 17.14
C GLU A 386 -4.84 13.50 15.81
N HIS A 387 -4.52 14.16 14.69
CA HIS A 387 -4.76 13.58 13.37
C HIS A 387 -3.84 12.39 13.04
N GLY A 388 -2.60 12.39 13.50
CA GLY A 388 -1.73 11.22 13.33
C GLY A 388 -2.17 10.04 14.19
N LEU A 389 -2.74 10.29 15.37
CA LEU A 389 -3.25 9.25 16.28
C LEU A 389 -4.52 8.54 15.77
N GLU A 390 -5.21 9.10 14.78
CA GLU A 390 -6.38 8.51 14.12
C GLU A 390 -6.01 7.39 13.12
N ASP A 391 -4.73 7.21 12.79
CA ASP A 391 -4.32 6.09 11.96
C ASP A 391 -4.40 4.76 12.74
N ALA A 392 -4.49 3.65 12.00
CA ALA A 392 -4.62 2.31 12.56
C ALA A 392 -3.45 1.37 12.16
N ARG A 393 -2.58 1.80 11.23
CA ARG A 393 -1.48 0.99 10.71
C ARG A 393 -0.30 1.04 11.67
N GLU A 394 0.17 -0.12 12.13
CA GLU A 394 1.35 -0.23 13.00
C GLU A 394 2.60 0.39 12.37
N ALA A 395 2.84 0.10 11.08
CA ALA A 395 3.97 0.63 10.31
C ALA A 395 3.98 2.17 10.24
N PHE A 396 2.82 2.83 10.35
CA PHE A 396 2.69 4.28 10.44
C PHE A 396 2.87 4.76 11.89
N LEU A 397 2.16 4.13 12.83
CA LEU A 397 2.05 4.59 14.20
C LEU A 397 3.36 4.44 14.98
N TYR A 398 4.15 3.40 14.75
CA TYR A 398 5.43 3.21 15.45
C TYR A 398 6.43 4.37 15.19
N PRO A 399 6.78 4.72 13.93
CA PRO A 399 7.66 5.86 13.68
C PRO A 399 7.03 7.21 14.10
N PHE A 400 5.70 7.32 14.02
CA PHE A 400 4.97 8.47 14.54
C PHE A 400 5.13 8.61 16.07
N PHE A 401 4.94 7.54 16.83
CA PHE A 401 5.10 7.54 18.29
C PHE A 401 6.54 7.83 18.71
N GLU A 402 7.53 7.32 17.98
CA GLU A 402 8.93 7.65 18.23
C GLU A 402 9.20 9.14 18.08
N SER A 403 8.62 9.76 17.06
CA SER A 403 8.72 11.20 16.83
C SER A 403 8.01 12.00 17.92
N VAL A 404 6.84 11.53 18.37
CA VAL A 404 6.07 12.12 19.47
C VAL A 404 6.82 12.00 20.81
N LEU A 405 7.54 10.90 21.06
CA LEU A 405 8.39 10.77 22.26
C LEU A 405 9.51 11.82 22.31
N ARG A 406 9.98 12.29 21.15
CA ARG A 406 11.00 13.35 21.04
C ARG A 406 10.41 14.76 21.19
N LEU A 407 9.08 14.91 21.14
CA LEU A 407 8.42 16.20 21.29
C LEU A 407 8.44 16.67 22.75
N GLU A 408 8.95 17.87 22.99
CA GLU A 408 9.01 18.46 24.34
C GLU A 408 7.83 19.40 24.61
N ALA A 409 7.52 20.27 23.65
CA ALA A 409 6.44 21.25 23.73
C ALA A 409 5.79 21.45 22.36
N PHE A 410 4.53 21.88 22.36
CA PHE A 410 3.88 22.31 21.13
C PHE A 410 4.40 23.67 20.68
N LEU A 411 4.55 23.86 19.37
CA LEU A 411 4.89 25.13 18.75
C LEU A 411 3.62 25.91 18.34
N PRO A 412 3.67 27.25 18.31
CA PRO A 412 2.62 28.05 17.70
C PRO A 412 2.41 27.62 16.24
N CYS A 413 1.16 27.42 15.82
CA CYS A 413 0.85 26.96 14.48
C CYS A 413 -0.40 27.65 13.93
N VAL A 414 -0.48 27.76 12.59
CA VAL A 414 -1.65 28.34 11.89
C VAL A 414 -2.89 27.46 12.08
N CYS A 415 -2.68 26.19 12.41
CA CYS A 415 -3.71 25.18 12.61
C CYS A 415 -4.46 25.27 13.95
N CYS A 416 -3.84 25.81 15.01
CA CYS A 416 -4.34 25.74 16.38
C CYS A 416 -4.42 27.14 16.97
N ASP A 417 -5.60 27.53 17.45
CA ASP A 417 -5.84 28.84 18.07
C ASP A 417 -5.38 28.89 19.54
N SER A 418 -4.90 27.77 20.10
CA SER A 418 -4.50 27.63 21.50
C SER A 418 -3.02 27.96 21.74
N THR A 419 -2.72 28.57 22.88
CA THR A 419 -1.36 28.81 23.38
C THR A 419 -0.53 27.52 23.44
N PRO A 420 0.79 27.58 23.15
CA PRO A 420 1.67 26.43 23.24
C PRO A 420 1.66 25.88 24.68
N GLY A 421 1.13 24.66 24.83
CA GLY A 421 1.09 23.93 26.10
C GLY A 421 2.13 22.80 26.14
N SER A 422 2.38 22.29 27.34
CA SER A 422 3.17 21.06 27.53
C SER A 422 2.45 19.87 26.88
N VAL A 423 3.22 18.96 26.29
CA VAL A 423 2.69 17.77 25.63
C VAL A 423 2.38 16.71 26.68
N ASP A 424 1.10 16.47 26.95
CA ASP A 424 0.67 15.37 27.83
C ASP A 424 0.52 14.06 27.05
N LEU A 425 1.60 13.29 26.99
CA LEU A 425 1.64 11.98 26.34
C LEU A 425 0.81 10.92 27.08
N LEU A 426 0.50 11.10 28.37
CA LEU A 426 -0.31 10.15 29.15
C LEU A 426 -1.78 10.19 28.72
N SER A 427 -2.21 11.29 28.09
CA SER A 427 -3.57 11.45 27.59
C SER A 427 -3.87 10.63 26.31
N ILE A 428 -2.84 10.11 25.63
CA ILE A 428 -2.99 9.34 24.39
C ILE A 428 -3.83 8.10 24.66
N LYS A 429 -4.89 7.88 23.87
CA LYS A 429 -5.83 6.75 24.04
C LYS A 429 -5.60 5.60 23.06
N ASN A 430 -4.70 5.76 22.09
CA ASN A 430 -4.47 4.75 21.07
C ASN A 430 -3.84 3.49 21.72
N PRO A 431 -4.43 2.29 21.54
CA PRO A 431 -3.96 1.07 22.19
C PRO A 431 -2.56 0.63 21.73
N MET A 432 -2.15 0.94 20.50
CA MET A 432 -0.80 0.61 20.02
C MET A 432 0.29 1.42 20.74
N PHE A 433 -0.08 2.53 21.40
CA PHE A 433 0.87 3.33 22.15
C PHE A 433 1.45 2.57 23.34
N SER A 434 0.64 1.77 24.06
CA SER A 434 1.14 0.96 25.17
C SER A 434 2.07 -0.16 24.69
N MET A 435 1.75 -0.80 23.56
CA MET A 435 2.59 -1.81 22.92
C MET A 435 3.93 -1.23 22.50
N PHE A 436 3.91 -0.09 21.79
CA PHE A 436 5.11 0.62 21.39
C PHE A 436 5.99 1.01 22.60
N LEU A 437 5.41 1.55 23.67
CA LEU A 437 6.15 1.89 24.88
C LEU A 437 6.77 0.67 25.55
N LYS A 438 6.07 -0.47 25.57
CA LYS A 438 6.59 -1.75 26.07
C LYS A 438 7.78 -2.24 25.24
N ASP A 439 7.71 -2.13 23.93
CA ASP A 439 8.82 -2.54 23.04
C ASP A 439 10.05 -1.61 23.18
N GLN A 440 9.81 -0.32 23.42
CA GLN A 440 10.85 0.70 23.54
C GLN A 440 11.41 0.90 24.96
N MET A 441 10.76 0.35 26.00
CA MET A 441 11.20 0.54 27.40
C MET A 441 12.62 0.03 27.65
N HIS A 442 13.09 -0.92 26.83
CA HIS A 442 14.45 -1.45 26.89
C HIS A 442 15.49 -0.53 26.24
N LYS A 443 15.08 0.33 25.30
CA LYS A 443 16.01 1.16 24.50
C LYS A 443 16.04 2.62 24.94
N ASN A 444 14.95 3.12 25.54
CA ASN A 444 14.79 4.54 25.83
C ASN A 444 14.28 4.78 27.26
N GLU A 445 15.07 5.52 28.07
CA GLU A 445 14.74 5.87 29.46
C GLU A 445 13.44 6.69 29.57
N ARG A 446 13.16 7.57 28.60
CA ARG A 446 11.91 8.35 28.55
C ARG A 446 10.71 7.46 28.28
N ALA A 447 10.83 6.49 27.36
CA ALA A 447 9.78 5.51 27.08
C ALA A 447 9.49 4.64 28.32
N CYS A 448 10.55 4.22 29.02
CA CYS A 448 10.47 3.51 30.30
C CYS A 448 9.70 4.31 31.37
N SER A 449 10.09 5.57 31.62
CA SER A 449 9.40 6.43 32.59
C SER A 449 7.94 6.65 32.22
N LEU A 450 7.65 6.75 30.93
CA LEU A 450 6.30 6.98 30.43
C LEU A 450 5.42 5.73 30.51
N TYR A 451 5.96 4.54 30.25
CA TYR A 451 5.19 3.29 30.19
C TYR A 451 4.50 2.96 31.52
N TRP A 452 5.24 2.90 32.63
CA TRP A 452 4.61 2.59 33.93
C TRP A 452 3.66 3.70 34.39
N LYS A 453 3.96 4.98 34.10
CA LYS A 453 3.05 6.11 34.37
C LYS A 453 1.76 5.99 33.56
N TYR A 454 1.87 5.57 32.30
CA TYR A 454 0.75 5.35 31.40
C TYR A 454 -0.18 4.25 31.94
N LEU A 455 0.37 3.11 32.38
CA LEU A 455 -0.38 2.02 33.02
C LEU A 455 -1.08 2.50 34.31
N LEU A 456 -0.43 3.33 35.12
CA LEU A 456 -1.03 3.90 36.33
C LEU A 456 -2.24 4.79 36.05
N VAL A 457 -2.16 5.67 35.04
CA VAL A 457 -3.28 6.53 34.65
C VAL A 457 -4.47 5.70 34.16
N ARG A 458 -4.23 4.51 33.63
CA ARG A 458 -5.25 3.53 33.22
C ARG A 458 -5.74 2.63 34.35
N ASN A 459 -5.27 2.84 35.57
CA ASN A 459 -5.59 2.02 36.76
C ASN A 459 -5.08 0.56 36.68
N GLU A 460 -4.08 0.28 35.85
CA GLU A 460 -3.47 -1.05 35.67
C GLU A 460 -2.27 -1.22 36.63
N LYS A 461 -2.55 -1.13 37.95
CA LYS A 461 -1.51 -1.08 39.00
C LYS A 461 -0.59 -2.30 39.02
N VAL A 462 -1.13 -3.50 38.78
CA VAL A 462 -0.35 -4.75 38.81
C VAL A 462 0.68 -4.77 37.68
N GLU A 463 0.28 -4.39 36.47
CA GLU A 463 1.19 -4.33 35.31
C GLU A 463 2.22 -3.21 35.44
N ALA A 464 1.84 -2.07 36.02
CA ALA A 464 2.77 -0.98 36.32
C ALA A 464 3.87 -1.43 37.29
N VAL A 465 3.49 -2.15 38.36
CA VAL A 465 4.44 -2.73 39.33
C VAL A 465 5.31 -3.79 38.67
N GLN A 466 4.73 -4.69 37.85
CA GLN A 466 5.49 -5.71 37.14
C GLN A 466 6.51 -5.10 36.17
N SER A 467 6.15 -4.02 35.47
CA SER A 467 7.06 -3.28 34.61
C SER A 467 8.25 -2.71 35.40
N LEU A 468 8.00 -2.06 36.54
CA LEU A 468 9.06 -1.56 37.42
C LEU A 468 9.97 -2.68 37.97
N ILE A 469 9.40 -3.83 38.32
CA ILE A 469 10.18 -5.01 38.73
C ILE A 469 11.08 -5.49 37.59
N ASN A 470 10.54 -5.67 36.39
CA ASN A 470 11.31 -6.12 35.22
C ASN A 470 12.44 -5.13 34.88
N LEU A 471 12.17 -3.82 35.02
CA LEU A 471 13.18 -2.78 34.81
C LEU A 471 14.31 -2.84 35.84
N SER A 472 13.99 -3.13 37.11
CA SER A 472 15.01 -3.28 38.15
C SER A 472 15.99 -4.44 37.89
N GLN A 473 15.62 -5.41 37.05
CA GLN A 473 16.44 -6.59 36.72
C GLN A 473 17.43 -6.35 35.57
N ARG A 474 17.34 -5.20 34.88
CA ARG A 474 18.21 -4.90 33.72
C ARG A 474 19.69 -4.83 34.09
N ALA A 475 20.55 -5.49 33.31
CA ALA A 475 21.99 -5.55 33.60
C ALA A 475 22.70 -4.18 33.45
N ASP A 476 22.25 -3.34 32.53
CA ASP A 476 22.88 -2.07 32.15
C ASP A 476 22.60 -0.90 33.12
N LEU A 477 21.67 -1.06 34.06
CA LEU A 477 21.30 -0.02 35.00
C LEU A 477 22.16 -0.04 36.28
N PRO A 478 22.55 1.14 36.81
CA PRO A 478 23.18 1.25 38.13
C PRO A 478 22.24 0.76 39.24
N LEU A 479 22.83 0.20 40.29
CA LEU A 479 22.10 -0.33 41.44
C LEU A 479 21.19 0.72 42.11
N ALA A 480 21.62 1.99 42.18
CA ALA A 480 20.80 3.08 42.71
C ALA A 480 19.47 3.27 41.94
N LYS A 481 19.50 3.31 40.60
CA LYS A 481 18.29 3.43 39.78
C LYS A 481 17.37 2.21 39.93
N LYS A 482 17.93 1.01 40.11
CA LYS A 482 17.15 -0.22 40.35
C LYS A 482 16.37 -0.12 41.67
N VAL A 483 17.00 0.42 42.70
CA VAL A 483 16.38 0.66 44.00
C VAL A 483 15.30 1.73 43.88
N ASP A 484 15.53 2.82 43.16
CA ASP A 484 14.51 3.85 42.92
C ASP A 484 13.25 3.26 42.26
N PHE A 485 13.42 2.37 41.27
CA PHE A 485 12.30 1.65 40.66
C PHE A 485 11.57 0.73 41.63
N LEU A 486 12.30 0.00 42.50
CA LEU A 486 11.70 -0.86 43.52
C LEU A 486 10.99 -0.07 44.62
N GLN A 487 11.54 1.08 45.04
CA GLN A 487 10.89 2.01 45.98
C GLN A 487 9.61 2.61 45.38
N THR A 488 9.66 2.99 44.11
CA THR A 488 8.48 3.45 43.35
C THR A 488 7.45 2.32 43.27
N ALA A 489 7.87 1.10 42.94
CA ALA A 489 7.01 -0.08 42.91
C ALA A 489 6.40 -0.38 44.29
N LEU A 490 7.14 -0.17 45.38
CA LEU A 490 6.64 -0.37 46.74
C LEU A 490 5.48 0.58 47.05
N SER A 491 5.63 1.87 46.70
CA SER A 491 4.57 2.87 46.92
C SER A 491 3.27 2.52 46.17
N ILE A 492 3.38 1.93 44.98
CA ILE A 492 2.24 1.57 44.12
C ILE A 492 1.62 0.23 44.52
N SER A 493 2.45 -0.74 44.93
CA SER A 493 2.05 -2.13 45.17
C SER A 493 1.24 -2.35 46.45
N THR A 494 0.98 -1.31 47.24
CA THR A 494 0.17 -1.42 48.46
C THR A 494 -1.20 -2.02 48.15
N GLY A 495 -1.49 -3.20 48.70
CA GLY A 495 -2.74 -3.93 48.45
C GLY A 495 -2.76 -4.81 47.18
N THR A 496 -1.63 -5.00 46.49
CA THR A 496 -1.51 -5.93 45.36
C THR A 496 -0.78 -7.22 45.74
N LEU A 497 -0.96 -8.28 44.95
CA LEU A 497 -0.26 -9.56 45.11
C LEU A 497 1.27 -9.45 44.98
N LEU A 498 1.78 -8.37 44.40
CA LEU A 498 3.21 -8.14 44.16
C LEU A 498 3.90 -7.40 45.33
N ASN A 499 3.16 -6.98 46.36
CA ASN A 499 3.75 -6.22 47.48
C ASN A 499 4.83 -6.99 48.24
N SER A 500 4.61 -8.28 48.48
CA SER A 500 5.56 -9.17 49.15
C SER A 500 6.84 -9.33 48.35
N GLU A 501 6.73 -9.51 47.03
CA GLU A 501 7.85 -9.65 46.11
C GLU A 501 8.71 -8.39 46.07
N VAL A 502 8.09 -7.20 46.00
CA VAL A 502 8.84 -5.93 46.02
C VAL A 502 9.56 -5.73 47.35
N LYS A 503 8.91 -6.04 48.48
CA LYS A 503 9.52 -5.99 49.81
C LYS A 503 10.70 -6.94 49.93
N LEU A 504 10.56 -8.17 49.45
CA LEU A 504 11.63 -9.16 49.43
C LEU A 504 12.84 -8.63 48.67
N ARG A 505 12.65 -8.11 47.45
CA ARG A 505 13.75 -7.57 46.63
C ARG A 505 14.46 -6.39 47.28
N LEU A 506 13.73 -5.48 47.91
CA LEU A 506 14.32 -4.38 48.68
C LEU A 506 15.10 -4.90 49.89
N LYS A 507 14.59 -5.93 50.59
CA LYS A 507 15.30 -6.55 51.71
C LYS A 507 16.60 -7.25 51.27
N LEU A 508 16.56 -7.96 50.14
CA LEU A 508 17.76 -8.55 49.55
C LEU A 508 18.78 -7.47 49.13
N TYR A 509 18.32 -6.32 48.63
CA TYR A 509 19.19 -5.18 48.36
C TYR A 509 19.87 -4.65 49.63
N GLU A 510 19.12 -4.47 50.73
CA GLU A 510 19.71 -4.03 52.02
C GLU A 510 20.81 -5.00 52.48
N ILE A 511 20.56 -6.30 52.39
CA ILE A 511 21.53 -7.35 52.75
C ILE A 511 22.74 -7.30 51.81
N GLN A 512 22.53 -7.14 50.50
CA GLN A 512 23.60 -7.01 49.53
C GLN A 512 24.43 -5.75 49.76
N ALA A 513 23.81 -4.63 50.13
CA ALA A 513 24.49 -3.38 50.46
C ALA A 513 25.38 -3.54 51.71
N GLU A 514 24.85 -4.21 52.74
CA GLU A 514 25.61 -4.56 53.94
C GLU A 514 26.77 -5.49 53.59
N LEU A 515 26.55 -6.50 52.74
CA LEU A 515 27.58 -7.45 52.30
C LEU A 515 28.67 -6.79 51.45
N MET A 516 28.32 -5.86 50.55
CA MET A 516 29.28 -5.09 49.75
C MET A 516 30.20 -4.21 50.61
N SER A 517 29.75 -3.79 51.80
CA SER A 517 30.59 -3.05 52.74
C SER A 517 31.63 -3.93 53.43
N ARG A 518 31.33 -5.23 53.59
CA ARG A 518 32.18 -6.22 54.27
C ARG A 518 33.06 -7.03 53.32
N VAL A 519 32.61 -7.23 52.09
CA VAL A 519 33.24 -8.08 51.06
C VAL A 519 33.53 -7.23 49.81
N PRO A 520 34.76 -6.70 49.67
CA PRO A 520 35.13 -5.81 48.56
C PRO A 520 34.99 -6.44 47.17
N SER A 521 35.04 -7.77 47.05
CA SER A 521 34.92 -8.50 45.78
C SER A 521 33.49 -8.57 45.21
N LEU A 522 32.47 -8.23 46.00
CA LEU A 522 31.05 -8.27 45.61
C LEU A 522 30.57 -7.04 44.82
N ARG A 523 31.44 -6.07 44.48
CA ARG A 523 31.00 -4.83 43.81
C ARG A 523 30.35 -5.11 42.45
N THR A 524 29.05 -5.38 42.43
CA THR A 524 28.24 -5.71 41.27
C THR A 524 27.09 -4.71 41.14
N PRO A 525 26.80 -4.22 39.92
CA PRO A 525 25.63 -3.38 39.66
C PRO A 525 24.32 -4.18 39.62
N VAL A 526 24.37 -5.50 39.74
CA VAL A 526 23.22 -6.41 39.64
C VAL A 526 22.65 -6.69 41.03
N LEU A 527 21.33 -6.63 41.18
CA LEU A 527 20.64 -7.12 42.36
C LEU A 527 20.64 -8.65 42.30
N LEU A 528 21.33 -9.29 43.24
CA LEU A 528 21.48 -10.74 43.30
C LEU A 528 20.25 -11.39 43.96
N ASP A 529 19.96 -12.62 43.56
CA ASP A 529 18.92 -13.42 44.20
C ASP A 529 19.39 -13.99 45.56
N SER A 530 18.44 -14.53 46.33
CA SER A 530 18.71 -15.06 47.66
C SER A 530 19.71 -16.21 47.65
N ASP A 531 19.68 -17.07 46.63
CA ASP A 531 20.50 -18.28 46.55
C ASP A 531 21.95 -17.92 46.24
N THR A 532 22.16 -17.00 45.29
CA THR A 532 23.47 -16.48 44.93
C THR A 532 24.10 -15.72 46.10
N LEU A 533 23.33 -14.86 46.78
CA LEU A 533 23.82 -14.16 47.98
C LEU A 533 24.23 -15.16 49.07
N TYR A 534 23.38 -16.16 49.33
CA TYR A 534 23.56 -17.12 50.41
C TYR A 534 24.75 -18.07 50.18
N ASN A 535 24.86 -18.63 48.96
CA ASN A 535 25.85 -19.67 48.64
C ASN A 535 27.21 -19.09 48.25
N ASP A 536 27.23 -18.05 47.42
CA ASP A 536 28.46 -17.60 46.77
C ASP A 536 29.18 -16.51 47.56
N TYR A 537 28.43 -15.68 48.29
CA TYR A 537 28.98 -14.45 48.89
C TYR A 537 28.89 -14.36 50.42
N CYS A 538 27.95 -15.06 51.07
CA CYS A 538 27.83 -15.04 52.53
C CYS A 538 28.76 -16.04 53.26
N GLN A 539 29.86 -16.51 52.64
CA GLN A 539 30.80 -17.42 53.31
C GLN A 539 31.36 -16.78 54.60
N GLY A 540 31.15 -17.44 55.74
CA GLY A 540 31.57 -16.94 57.06
C GLY A 540 30.72 -15.80 57.65
N GLN A 541 29.68 -15.31 56.97
CA GLN A 541 28.79 -14.24 57.44
C GLN A 541 27.45 -14.82 57.90
N ASN A 542 27.43 -15.48 59.07
CA ASN A 542 26.26 -16.22 59.55
C ASN A 542 25.07 -15.29 59.89
N ASP A 543 25.32 -14.05 60.31
CA ASP A 543 24.28 -13.03 60.53
C ASP A 543 23.51 -12.70 59.26
N LEU A 544 24.23 -12.46 58.16
CA LEU A 544 23.63 -12.15 56.86
C LEU A 544 22.91 -13.37 56.28
N LYS A 545 23.45 -14.58 56.46
CA LYS A 545 22.74 -15.83 56.11
C LYS A 545 21.40 -15.94 56.81
N ILE A 546 21.36 -15.65 58.12
CA ILE A 546 20.12 -15.67 58.90
C ILE A 546 19.15 -14.60 58.38
N LYS A 547 19.62 -13.38 58.09
CA LYS A 547 18.79 -12.31 57.50
C LYS A 547 18.20 -12.70 56.13
N ILE A 548 18.94 -13.43 55.28
CA ILE A 548 18.44 -13.93 54.00
C ILE A 548 17.35 -14.99 54.21
N LEU A 549 17.60 -15.97 55.09
CA LEU A 549 16.63 -17.03 55.40
C LEU A 549 15.35 -16.47 56.03
N ASP A 550 15.46 -15.43 56.85
CA ASP A 550 14.34 -14.70 57.42
C ASP A 550 13.53 -13.99 56.31
N ALA A 551 14.20 -13.30 55.39
CA ALA A 551 13.56 -12.57 54.30
C ALA A 551 12.75 -13.48 53.37
N ILE A 552 13.27 -14.67 53.02
CA ILE A 552 12.57 -15.64 52.16
C ILE A 552 11.55 -16.52 52.91
N GLY A 553 11.47 -16.40 54.24
CA GLY A 553 10.56 -17.21 55.06
C GLY A 553 10.91 -18.70 55.09
N PHE A 554 12.21 -19.03 55.06
CA PHE A 554 12.69 -20.41 55.09
C PHE A 554 12.26 -21.12 56.39
N ARG A 555 11.95 -22.42 56.32
CA ARG A 555 11.30 -23.14 57.44
C ARG A 555 12.06 -24.35 58.00
N ASP A 556 13.17 -24.78 57.41
CA ASP A 556 13.93 -25.91 57.95
C ASP A 556 14.56 -25.53 59.30
N GLU A 557 14.02 -26.11 60.37
CA GLU A 557 14.41 -25.81 61.74
C GLU A 557 15.83 -26.27 62.06
N LYS A 558 16.32 -27.35 61.43
CA LYS A 558 17.64 -27.89 61.69
C LYS A 558 18.70 -26.93 61.16
N VAL A 559 18.57 -26.51 59.90
CA VAL A 559 19.51 -25.57 59.27
C VAL A 559 19.50 -24.22 59.99
N GLN A 560 18.31 -23.73 60.37
CA GLN A 560 18.21 -22.50 61.15
C GLN A 560 18.88 -22.65 62.52
N LYS A 561 18.63 -23.74 63.25
CA LYS A 561 19.24 -24.00 64.56
C LYS A 561 20.77 -24.05 64.46
N ASP A 562 21.32 -24.75 63.48
CA ASP A 562 22.76 -24.85 63.25
C ASP A 562 23.40 -23.47 62.98
N LEU A 563 22.75 -22.63 62.17
CA LEU A 563 23.22 -21.27 61.86
C LEU A 563 23.12 -20.33 63.06
N PHE A 564 22.01 -20.36 63.80
CA PHE A 564 21.85 -19.58 65.02
C PHE A 564 22.84 -20.02 66.11
N GLU A 565 23.08 -21.32 66.27
CA GLU A 565 24.09 -21.85 67.21
C GLU A 565 25.50 -21.39 66.82
N ALA A 566 25.82 -21.41 65.51
CA ALA A 566 27.10 -20.95 65.01
C ALA A 566 27.30 -19.43 65.16
N TYR A 567 26.28 -18.63 64.87
CA TYR A 567 26.36 -17.17 64.98
C TYR A 567 26.37 -16.69 66.43
N PHE A 568 25.47 -17.22 67.26
CA PHE A 568 25.35 -16.74 68.62
C PHE A 568 26.49 -17.20 69.51
N ARG A 569 27.24 -18.26 69.17
CA ARG A 569 28.25 -18.93 70.03
C ARG A 569 29.07 -17.97 70.89
N ASP A 570 29.62 -16.94 70.27
CA ASP A 570 30.56 -15.99 70.89
C ASP A 570 29.92 -14.61 71.20
N LEU A 571 28.61 -14.44 70.95
CA LEU A 571 27.89 -13.19 71.18
C LEU A 571 27.30 -13.10 72.60
N PRO A 572 27.37 -11.91 73.24
CA PRO A 572 26.63 -11.65 74.47
C PRO A 572 25.12 -11.82 74.29
N LEU A 573 24.44 -12.29 75.34
CA LEU A 573 23.00 -12.57 75.31
C LEU A 573 22.15 -11.34 74.90
N ARG A 574 22.58 -10.14 75.29
CA ARG A 574 21.92 -8.87 74.90
C ARG A 574 21.97 -8.62 73.40
N GLU A 575 23.10 -8.90 72.75
CA GLU A 575 23.26 -8.72 71.31
C GLU A 575 22.45 -9.74 70.52
N CYS A 576 22.31 -10.97 71.05
CA CYS A 576 21.39 -11.96 70.51
C CYS A 576 19.94 -11.45 70.49
N PHE A 577 19.46 -10.83 71.57
CA PHE A 577 18.10 -10.28 71.61
C PHE A 577 17.90 -9.10 70.66
N LEU A 578 18.89 -8.20 70.55
CA LEU A 578 18.83 -7.08 69.60
C LEU A 578 18.78 -7.58 68.16
N PHE A 579 19.62 -8.56 67.79
CA PHE A 579 19.61 -9.16 66.46
C PHE A 579 18.28 -9.87 66.15
N LEU A 580 17.72 -10.61 67.12
CA LEU A 580 16.39 -11.23 66.96
C LEU A 580 15.28 -10.16 66.81
N GLY A 581 15.44 -8.99 67.40
CA GLY A 581 14.55 -7.85 67.19
C GLY A 581 14.46 -7.39 65.72
N GLU A 582 15.53 -7.57 64.94
CA GLU A 582 15.59 -7.20 63.51
C GLU A 582 14.88 -8.19 62.57
N LEU A 583 14.60 -9.42 63.05
CA LEU A 583 14.04 -10.50 62.23
C LEU A 583 12.51 -10.55 62.30
N SER A 584 11.86 -10.82 61.17
CA SER A 584 10.40 -10.80 61.05
C SER A 584 9.75 -12.18 61.21
N ASN A 585 10.43 -13.26 60.80
CA ASN A 585 9.94 -14.64 60.73
C ASN A 585 10.64 -15.58 61.74
N LYS A 586 11.22 -15.02 62.79
CA LYS A 586 11.84 -15.78 63.90
C LYS A 586 10.83 -16.65 64.64
N ARG A 587 11.29 -17.79 65.15
CA ARG A 587 10.47 -18.75 65.92
C ARG A 587 11.14 -19.07 67.23
N LEU A 588 10.43 -18.94 68.35
CA LEU A 588 11.03 -19.13 69.67
C LEU A 588 11.58 -20.54 69.82
N GLY A 589 10.86 -21.57 69.35
CA GLY A 589 11.29 -22.97 69.43
C GLY A 589 12.63 -23.30 68.75
N VAL A 590 13.06 -22.52 67.76
CA VAL A 590 14.37 -22.73 67.08
C VAL A 590 15.51 -22.15 67.91
N VAL A 591 15.29 -21.01 68.57
CA VAL A 591 16.34 -20.23 69.24
C VAL A 591 16.36 -20.40 70.76
N PHE A 592 15.26 -20.86 71.37
CA PHE A 592 15.09 -20.88 72.82
C PHE A 592 16.17 -21.72 73.51
N ASP A 593 16.38 -22.97 73.10
CA ASP A 593 17.41 -23.84 73.66
C ASP A 593 18.83 -23.25 73.54
N ILE A 594 19.08 -22.51 72.46
CA ILE A 594 20.38 -21.88 72.18
C ILE A 594 20.62 -20.73 73.16
N LEU A 595 19.60 -19.91 73.39
CA LEU A 595 19.65 -18.76 74.29
C LEU A 595 19.70 -19.18 75.75
N VAL A 596 18.93 -20.22 76.14
CA VAL A 596 18.91 -20.75 77.52
C VAL A 596 20.29 -21.28 77.94
N LYS A 597 21.03 -21.94 77.04
CA LYS A 597 22.40 -22.40 77.29
C LYS A 597 23.39 -21.26 77.56
N LYS A 598 23.04 -20.03 77.20
CA LYS A 598 23.87 -18.83 77.43
C LYS A 598 23.51 -18.04 78.68
N VAL A 599 22.48 -18.44 79.42
CA VAL A 599 22.07 -17.75 80.64
C VAL A 599 23.17 -17.90 81.69
N ARG A 600 23.80 -16.78 82.04
CA ARG A 600 24.78 -16.65 83.12
C ARG A 600 24.13 -15.93 84.31
N PRO A 601 24.52 -16.24 85.55
CA PRO A 601 24.05 -15.51 86.72
C PRO A 601 24.37 -14.01 86.58
N SER A 602 23.38 -13.15 86.84
CA SER A 602 23.49 -11.67 86.93
C SER A 602 23.62 -10.85 85.63
N GLU A 603 23.49 -11.43 84.44
CA GLU A 603 23.73 -10.66 83.19
C GLU A 603 22.50 -9.91 82.62
N MET A 604 21.25 -10.39 82.75
CA MET A 604 20.04 -9.68 82.27
C MET A 604 18.73 -10.41 82.65
N ASP A 605 17.58 -9.73 82.60
CA ASP A 605 16.25 -10.36 82.60
C ASP A 605 15.97 -11.10 81.28
N PHE A 606 15.97 -12.43 81.32
CA PHE A 606 15.85 -13.30 80.15
C PHE A 606 14.49 -13.19 79.43
N CYS A 607 13.39 -13.26 80.18
CA CYS A 607 12.02 -13.12 79.66
C CYS A 607 11.77 -11.71 79.12
N GLY A 608 12.27 -10.68 79.81
CA GLY A 608 12.26 -9.30 79.31
C GLY A 608 13.01 -9.16 77.98
N GLY A 609 14.18 -9.80 77.85
CA GLY A 609 14.94 -9.86 76.61
C GLY A 609 14.20 -10.54 75.45
N LEU A 610 13.46 -11.62 75.72
CA LEU A 610 12.61 -12.28 74.71
C LEU A 610 11.45 -11.39 74.25
N VAL A 611 10.85 -10.61 75.15
CA VAL A 611 9.83 -9.62 74.73
C VAL A 611 10.43 -8.48 73.93
N VAL A 612 11.61 -7.99 74.29
CA VAL A 612 12.33 -6.97 73.50
C VAL A 612 12.68 -7.51 72.10
N ALA A 613 12.99 -8.80 72.00
CA ALA A 613 13.18 -9.45 70.71
C ALA A 613 11.89 -9.58 69.90
N GLY A 614 10.69 -9.40 70.50
CA GLY A 614 9.39 -9.39 69.82
C GLY A 614 8.60 -10.70 69.90
N PHE A 615 8.91 -11.59 70.85
CA PHE A 615 8.13 -12.82 71.08
C PHE A 615 6.89 -12.55 71.96
N GLU A 616 5.83 -13.33 71.74
CA GLU A 616 4.57 -13.18 72.47
C GLU A 616 4.65 -13.71 73.90
N TYR A 617 3.91 -13.08 74.82
CA TYR A 617 3.92 -13.43 76.24
C TYR A 617 3.58 -14.91 76.49
N ASP A 618 2.51 -15.43 75.88
CA ASP A 618 2.06 -16.80 76.10
C ASP A 618 3.07 -17.84 75.58
N GLU A 619 3.72 -17.54 74.45
CA GLU A 619 4.76 -18.39 73.88
C GLU A 619 5.97 -18.46 74.82
N ILE A 620 6.44 -17.31 75.32
CA ILE A 620 7.54 -17.22 76.29
C ILE A 620 7.22 -18.02 77.55
N ILE A 621 6.03 -17.85 78.14
CA ILE A 621 5.63 -18.57 79.35
C ILE A 621 5.61 -20.08 79.11
N SER A 622 5.08 -20.54 77.98
CA SER A 622 5.01 -21.97 77.63
C SER A 622 6.40 -22.60 77.52
N PHE A 623 7.31 -21.97 76.78
CA PHE A 623 8.68 -22.48 76.61
C PHE A 623 9.49 -22.42 77.91
N VAL A 624 9.33 -21.37 78.72
CA VAL A 624 9.97 -21.28 80.04
C VAL A 624 9.44 -22.35 80.99
N LYS A 625 8.12 -22.58 81.04
CA LYS A 625 7.50 -23.68 81.81
C LYS A 625 8.07 -25.04 81.40
N SER A 626 8.12 -25.31 80.09
CA SER A 626 8.70 -26.55 79.55
C SER A 626 10.16 -26.75 79.95
N SER A 627 10.97 -25.69 79.89
CA SER A 627 12.38 -25.73 80.29
C SER A 627 12.55 -25.99 81.80
N LEU A 628 11.74 -25.36 82.65
CA LEU A 628 11.76 -25.55 84.10
C LEU A 628 11.34 -26.97 84.52
N SER A 629 10.40 -27.57 83.80
CA SER A 629 9.96 -28.97 83.99
C SER A 629 10.94 -30.01 83.44
N SER A 630 11.90 -29.61 82.60
CA SER A 630 12.91 -30.49 82.00
C SER A 630 14.15 -30.72 82.90
N ASN A 631 15.10 -31.55 82.47
CA ASN A 631 16.38 -31.80 83.16
C ASN A 631 17.42 -30.66 82.98
N ALA A 632 16.98 -29.40 82.91
CA ALA A 632 17.88 -28.25 82.84
C ALA A 632 18.74 -28.10 84.11
N HIS A 633 19.95 -27.53 83.98
CA HIS A 633 20.86 -27.31 85.10
C HIS A 633 20.20 -26.44 86.20
N PRO A 634 20.40 -26.74 87.50
CA PRO A 634 19.75 -26.01 88.59
C PRO A 634 19.96 -24.48 88.55
N GLU A 635 21.13 -24.02 88.14
CA GLU A 635 21.44 -22.58 88.03
C GLU A 635 20.61 -21.88 86.96
N ILE A 636 20.38 -22.54 85.82
CA ILE A 636 19.53 -22.02 84.74
C ILE A 636 18.09 -21.92 85.24
N LYS A 637 17.61 -22.94 86.00
CA LYS A 637 16.27 -22.91 86.60
C LYS A 637 16.10 -21.74 87.58
N VAL A 638 17.12 -21.44 88.40
CA VAL A 638 17.09 -20.29 89.32
C VAL A 638 16.99 -18.97 88.55
N GLU A 639 17.79 -18.77 87.51
CA GLU A 639 17.77 -17.52 86.74
C GLU A 639 16.49 -17.36 85.91
N LEU A 640 15.97 -18.43 85.31
CA LEU A 640 14.67 -18.43 84.63
C LEU A 640 13.53 -18.12 85.62
N LEU A 641 13.55 -18.66 86.85
CA LEU A 641 12.57 -18.33 87.89
C LEU A 641 12.67 -16.88 88.35
N LYS A 642 13.89 -16.33 88.54
CA LYS A 642 14.09 -14.92 88.87
C LYS A 642 13.51 -14.00 87.78
N SER A 643 13.78 -14.33 86.52
CA SER A 643 13.24 -13.61 85.37
C SER A 643 11.71 -13.71 85.30
N LEU A 644 11.14 -14.91 85.50
CA LEU A 644 9.70 -15.14 85.53
C LEU A 644 8.99 -14.41 86.69
N LYS A 645 9.67 -14.24 87.84
CA LYS A 645 9.15 -13.49 89.00
C LYS A 645 8.83 -12.04 88.65
N VAL A 646 9.67 -11.42 87.81
CA VAL A 646 9.52 -10.03 87.37
C VAL A 646 8.54 -9.95 86.19
N PHE A 647 8.50 -10.97 85.34
CA PHE A 647 7.77 -10.96 84.08
C PHE A 647 6.30 -11.42 84.16
N SER A 648 5.97 -12.36 85.04
CA SER A 648 4.64 -13.01 85.09
C SER A 648 3.53 -12.11 85.64
N LYS A 649 2.30 -12.28 85.13
CA LYS A 649 1.15 -11.41 85.42
C LYS A 649 -0.01 -12.10 86.17
N PHE A 650 -0.15 -13.42 86.04
CA PHE A 650 -1.32 -14.19 86.48
C PHE A 650 -0.97 -15.44 87.30
N GLY A 651 0.01 -15.32 88.20
CA GLY A 651 0.36 -16.38 89.18
C GLY A 651 1.21 -17.53 88.62
N GLU A 652 1.65 -17.45 87.36
CA GLU A 652 2.47 -18.45 86.67
C GLU A 652 3.81 -18.66 87.39
N TYR A 653 4.41 -17.59 87.94
CA TYR A 653 5.61 -17.71 88.77
C TYR A 653 5.39 -18.64 89.98
N LYS A 654 4.26 -18.50 90.70
CA LYS A 654 3.98 -19.32 91.88
C LYS A 654 3.73 -20.79 91.52
N GLU A 655 3.19 -21.04 90.32
CA GLU A 655 3.00 -22.38 89.79
C GLU A 655 4.35 -23.05 89.49
N CYS A 656 5.23 -22.35 88.76
CA CYS A 656 6.57 -22.83 88.42
C CYS A 656 7.49 -22.95 89.65
N GLU A 657 7.40 -22.01 90.59
CA GLU A 657 8.16 -22.04 91.85
C GLU A 657 7.81 -23.29 92.67
N ARG A 658 6.52 -23.61 92.82
CA ARG A 658 6.08 -24.84 93.50
C ARG A 658 6.54 -26.11 92.79
N LEU A 659 6.53 -26.13 91.46
CA LEU A 659 7.03 -27.27 90.66
C LEU A 659 8.54 -27.46 90.85
N CYS A 660 9.33 -26.39 90.71
CA CYS A 660 10.78 -26.46 90.89
C CYS A 660 11.20 -26.81 92.33
N GLU A 661 10.45 -26.34 93.32
CA GLU A 661 10.69 -26.67 94.73
C GLU A 661 10.35 -28.14 95.04
N LYS A 662 9.19 -28.62 94.57
CA LYS A 662 8.70 -29.97 94.85
C LYS A 662 9.48 -31.06 94.13
N ASP A 663 9.79 -30.85 92.85
CA ASP A 663 10.35 -31.90 92.00
C ASP A 663 11.89 -31.83 91.90
N PHE A 664 12.49 -30.68 92.22
CA PHE A 664 13.94 -30.46 92.07
C PHE A 664 14.62 -29.79 93.28
N GLY A 665 13.90 -29.41 94.33
CA GLY A 665 14.46 -28.82 95.55
C GLY A 665 15.03 -27.40 95.39
N ILE A 666 14.70 -26.70 94.30
CA ILE A 666 15.26 -25.37 93.98
C ILE A 666 14.37 -24.28 94.56
N ARG A 667 14.94 -23.40 95.40
CA ARG A 667 14.27 -22.18 95.92
C ARG A 667 15.05 -20.93 95.53
N VAL A 668 14.36 -19.93 95.01
CA VAL A 668 14.93 -18.60 94.80
C VAL A 668 14.84 -17.85 96.14
N CYS A 669 15.96 -17.70 96.84
CA CYS A 669 16.01 -16.93 98.09
C CYS A 669 15.54 -15.48 97.88
N LYS A 670 14.88 -14.94 98.91
CA LYS A 670 14.19 -13.64 98.92
C LYS A 670 15.00 -12.49 98.35
#